data_AF-A0A855XR74-F1
#
_entry.id   AF-A0A855XR74-F1
#
_cell.length_a   1.000
_cell.length_b   1.000
_cell.length_c   1.000
_cell.angle_alpha   90.00
_cell.angle_beta   90.00
_cell.angle_gamma   90.00
#
_symmetry.space_group_name_H-M   'P 1'
#
loop_
_entity.id
_entity.type
_entity.pdbx_description
1 polymer ?
#
loop_
_entity_poly.entity_id
_entity_poly.type
_entity_poly.pdbx_seq_one_letter_code
_entity_poly.pdbx_strand_id
1 'polypeptide(L)'
;MVSFKRTARRGIIGLLIVLMSIQGWQGIPFMDTNTVYAADEFTDTLIEATIPAVGATEVDGAAPLVIRFKEAVKKSENAVGNVVIRRFQDNTPVATIRMDSSDVKIKGTLADPDAPESVEGVGKEVSIAHPLLRGGTYYVQFDSGYLVTADGGTAVKGPTSQQWKFSTKGIGTAKVTSYFPNLGAVSVPTTSNIQLTYSDSISAGAGKIQLLQGSTVVEELDIGAGAPRILINGRTLTIDPTNNFSNNTTYSVVIPEGVLRDSVGNDVKGISRGEWNFTAFSSDPSVLTVSSLSPSNGASNVPLTSELTVTFSKELSSAYITGAVTLKNANGVAVPATVLLNSTNNRQIRIIPLSGLASNTTYTVDILGGFLRDNAGNLFTGLNGANSWTFRTLGSDTTAPVLKTAKMYSNSIIRLTYDELLSSLDPFASSFTVTVNGENRNVSTSYVSGDSVYVVLDTGVAVGQVVRIAYAPGTGTRKIQDLSFNAAAAFSARDVENNLDSIMSKPREGTAYNSTISLYYPETVYINSSDAVRQFSVTADGTTVGINSISTNNSSLVTLSLSRSIQNGEVVRVSYEPGSWPVKDTRGQALAGFSGFYVRNSLDTKAPEFKNAEVSGSTLWIRYNEPLSRTNKPLKSQYSVLVDGKAVFVNDTEIEDDLVTLTLASTVSSTQNVSLSYVPGTLRLTDLNGNPAGYINLAPVTYTYGNGKILSAVLQGDTVSINFKEPLQAQTALTASQFNVQLGGSSVSVLSAASSGSVVTLKLSSSATSGQTGTVSYVPGAVPLRDALNNTIVAFGPLNLQVNGSSTGSQTNGRPSWLTELDASSYGQAVLVMSNDTATNVSAMTRNNLSTRQFNVDAAKLLQAFEYARTIGKTAQPVVFEMNADESSAYVGFPLSALAQLASSNRTGSIGIKYGDRLWTLPLSGLDVSSMIQDVGGSTSVGSSYLYVQIETVPVSGSGTLDGLLLAAGAQKLGNNTNIYLSAFNGNNNLRVEQNIKSLLAIQLPLKTPTTTSGLTYMDPGTFILSNVPSSFKTTINGVVIQGQLNGNQTVVPVTHIVNYQDTSSHWASAVIKELSAKWIIGTPNGSFYGPNQNITRAEFAELVARGLGLPGNQTAAGRFRDVLGGGTTSAYIGAAAEAGIITGNTDGTFKPDRPITREQMSIMMVRAMNYGGKTVSLQTSAASTLSKFKDSNKIQSKDSVAKAVQEGIIQGMTSKTFVPQGNATRAQAAVMLKRVLDKLGYL
;
A
#
# COMPACT_ATOMS: atom_id res chain seq x y z
N MET A 1 5.44 30.37 -53.53
CA MET A 1 4.25 31.10 -53.04
C MET A 1 2.93 30.45 -53.50
N VAL A 2 2.77 29.11 -53.40
CA VAL A 2 1.62 28.39 -54.01
C VAL A 2 0.77 27.59 -53.00
N SER A 3 1.34 27.12 -51.89
CA SER A 3 0.64 26.25 -50.93
C SER A 3 -0.58 26.92 -50.24
N PHE A 4 -0.52 28.23 -49.99
CA PHE A 4 -1.48 28.95 -49.14
C PHE A 4 -2.88 29.21 -49.75
N LYS A 5 -3.16 28.79 -51.00
CA LYS A 5 -4.48 29.00 -51.64
C LYS A 5 -5.42 27.78 -51.68
N ARG A 6 -4.99 26.58 -51.27
CA ARG A 6 -5.89 25.40 -51.26
C ARG A 6 -6.79 25.29 -50.02
N THR A 7 -6.33 25.73 -48.85
CA THR A 7 -7.09 25.58 -47.59
C THR A 7 -8.33 26.48 -47.49
N ALA A 8 -8.31 27.66 -48.14
CA ALA A 8 -9.30 28.71 -47.95
C ALA A 8 -10.69 28.47 -48.59
N ARG A 9 -10.86 27.44 -49.44
CA ARG A 9 -12.15 27.16 -50.11
C ARG A 9 -13.07 26.15 -49.40
N ARG A 10 -12.59 25.39 -48.40
CA ARG A 10 -13.40 24.38 -47.71
C ARG A 10 -14.35 24.93 -46.63
N GLY A 11 -14.21 26.20 -46.23
CA GLY A 11 -14.93 26.77 -45.07
C GLY A 11 -16.12 27.69 -45.35
N ILE A 12 -16.47 27.99 -46.61
CA ILE A 12 -17.40 29.11 -46.93
C ILE A 12 -18.75 28.63 -47.49
N ILE A 13 -18.81 27.52 -48.23
CA ILE A 13 -20.06 27.05 -48.87
C ILE A 13 -21.05 26.45 -47.86
N GLY A 14 -20.57 25.77 -46.82
CA GLY A 14 -21.42 25.15 -45.79
C GLY A 14 -22.16 26.14 -44.87
N LEU A 15 -21.92 27.44 -44.97
CA LEU A 15 -22.51 28.45 -44.08
C LEU A 15 -23.84 29.04 -44.58
N LEU A 16 -24.25 28.74 -45.83
CA LEU A 16 -25.28 29.53 -46.54
C LEU A 16 -26.67 28.87 -46.59
N ILE A 17 -26.77 27.55 -46.33
CA ILE A 17 -28.04 26.79 -46.45
C ILE A 17 -28.80 26.70 -45.10
N VAL A 18 -28.13 26.93 -43.96
CA VAL A 18 -28.75 26.82 -42.60
C VAL A 18 -29.68 28.00 -42.27
N LEU A 19 -29.86 28.97 -43.18
CA LEU A 19 -30.60 30.22 -42.94
C LEU A 19 -32.05 30.24 -43.45
N MET A 20 -32.54 29.17 -44.10
CA MET A 20 -33.94 29.10 -44.59
C MET A 20 -34.62 27.77 -44.25
N SER A 21 -35.45 27.76 -43.20
CA SER A 21 -36.56 26.79 -42.98
C SER A 21 -37.40 27.12 -41.73
N ILE A 22 -37.84 28.37 -41.58
CA ILE A 22 -38.90 28.73 -40.62
C ILE A 22 -40.24 28.81 -41.37
N GLN A 23 -40.89 27.65 -41.52
CA GLN A 23 -42.34 27.43 -41.55
C GLN A 23 -42.60 25.94 -41.81
N GLY A 24 -43.67 25.38 -41.25
CA GLY A 24 -43.82 23.92 -41.16
C GLY A 24 -45.11 23.37 -41.78
N TRP A 25 -45.02 22.12 -42.23
CA TRP A 25 -46.15 21.22 -42.46
C TRP A 25 -45.87 19.87 -41.81
N GLN A 26 -46.93 19.09 -41.57
CA GLN A 26 -46.88 17.86 -40.77
C GLN A 26 -46.86 16.60 -41.64
N GLY A 27 -46.13 15.57 -41.21
CA GLY A 27 -46.32 14.20 -41.70
C GLY A 27 -45.06 13.33 -41.61
N ILE A 28 -45.23 12.13 -41.03
CA ILE A 28 -44.31 10.98 -41.04
C ILE A 28 -43.00 11.17 -40.21
N PRO A 29 -42.70 10.28 -39.24
CA PRO A 29 -41.46 10.32 -38.47
C PRO A 29 -40.31 9.60 -39.20
N PHE A 30 -39.12 10.20 -39.23
CA PHE A 30 -37.87 9.55 -39.65
C PHE A 30 -36.70 9.88 -38.72
N MET A 31 -35.63 9.09 -38.84
CA MET A 31 -34.62 8.87 -37.81
C MET A 31 -33.55 9.97 -37.69
N ASP A 32 -32.81 9.90 -36.58
CA ASP A 32 -31.63 10.69 -36.25
C ASP A 32 -30.52 10.58 -37.32
N THR A 33 -30.25 11.69 -38.04
CA THR A 33 -29.31 11.70 -39.17
C THR A 33 -27.90 12.09 -38.73
N ASN A 34 -27.20 11.16 -38.10
CA ASN A 34 -25.76 11.23 -37.95
C ASN A 34 -25.09 10.96 -39.32
N THR A 35 -24.75 12.00 -40.09
CA THR A 35 -23.62 12.01 -41.06
C THR A 35 -23.42 13.36 -41.74
N VAL A 36 -22.17 13.81 -41.84
CA VAL A 36 -21.73 14.88 -42.76
C VAL A 36 -21.02 14.24 -43.94
N TYR A 37 -21.21 14.78 -45.15
CA TYR A 37 -20.81 14.11 -46.39
C TYR A 37 -19.32 14.22 -46.71
N ALA A 38 -18.71 13.07 -47.03
CA ALA A 38 -17.34 12.97 -47.53
C ALA A 38 -17.31 13.07 -49.08
N ALA A 39 -17.30 14.31 -49.59
CA ALA A 39 -17.36 14.57 -51.04
C ALA A 39 -16.07 14.21 -51.83
N ASP A 40 -14.97 13.90 -51.15
CA ASP A 40 -13.64 13.72 -51.78
C ASP A 40 -13.44 12.35 -52.46
N GLU A 41 -14.28 11.33 -52.21
CA GLU A 41 -14.14 9.97 -52.79
C GLU A 41 -15.02 9.70 -54.03
N PHE A 42 -15.93 10.62 -54.36
CA PHE A 42 -16.89 10.51 -55.47
C PHE A 42 -16.67 11.60 -56.55
N THR A 43 -15.41 12.00 -56.78
CA THR A 43 -15.08 13.13 -57.68
C THR A 43 -15.60 12.91 -59.10
N ASP A 44 -15.45 11.69 -59.62
CA ASP A 44 -15.71 11.34 -61.03
C ASP A 44 -17.06 10.64 -61.26
N THR A 45 -18.01 10.77 -60.33
CA THR A 45 -19.35 10.15 -60.42
C THR A 45 -20.50 11.16 -60.24
N LEU A 46 -21.72 10.76 -60.59
CA LEU A 46 -22.94 11.55 -60.31
C LEU A 46 -23.34 11.55 -58.83
N ILE A 47 -22.72 10.71 -57.99
CA ILE A 47 -22.99 10.65 -56.55
C ILE A 47 -22.41 11.90 -55.89
N GLU A 48 -23.22 12.59 -55.09
CA GLU A 48 -22.80 13.66 -54.19
C GLU A 48 -22.39 13.09 -52.83
N ALA A 49 -23.18 12.13 -52.32
CA ALA A 49 -23.07 11.63 -50.96
C ALA A 49 -23.77 10.28 -50.75
N THR A 50 -23.45 9.63 -49.61
CA THR A 50 -24.09 8.40 -49.14
C THR A 50 -24.39 8.45 -47.64
N ILE A 51 -25.40 7.68 -47.21
CA ILE A 51 -25.72 7.38 -45.81
C ILE A 51 -25.87 5.85 -45.70
N PRO A 52 -25.05 5.14 -44.89
CA PRO A 52 -23.92 5.64 -44.13
C PRO A 52 -22.86 6.31 -45.01
N ALA A 53 -22.11 7.24 -44.44
CA ALA A 53 -20.96 7.84 -45.11
C ALA A 53 -19.84 6.79 -45.27
N VAL A 54 -18.95 7.03 -46.23
CA VAL A 54 -17.79 6.18 -46.48
C VAL A 54 -16.90 6.13 -45.24
N GLY A 55 -16.50 4.92 -44.84
CA GLY A 55 -15.70 4.67 -43.65
C GLY A 55 -16.45 4.76 -42.31
N ALA A 56 -17.78 4.95 -42.31
CA ALA A 56 -18.56 5.01 -41.07
C ALA A 56 -18.50 3.69 -40.29
N THR A 57 -18.34 3.77 -38.97
CA THR A 57 -18.37 2.63 -38.03
C THR A 57 -19.58 2.73 -37.09
N GLU A 58 -19.88 1.66 -36.35
CA GLU A 58 -21.06 1.57 -35.47
C GLU A 58 -22.39 1.93 -36.17
N VAL A 59 -22.51 1.58 -37.45
CA VAL A 59 -23.73 1.73 -38.24
C VAL A 59 -24.83 0.83 -37.70
N ASP A 60 -26.04 1.37 -37.58
CA ASP A 60 -27.22 0.54 -37.31
C ASP A 60 -27.57 -0.30 -38.54
N GLY A 61 -27.40 -1.62 -38.44
CA GLY A 61 -27.61 -2.55 -39.56
C GLY A 61 -29.06 -2.68 -40.03
N ALA A 62 -30.03 -2.03 -39.37
CA ALA A 62 -31.41 -1.91 -39.82
C ALA A 62 -31.74 -0.57 -40.51
N ALA A 63 -30.82 0.41 -40.50
CA ALA A 63 -31.04 1.69 -41.16
C ALA A 63 -30.93 1.56 -42.69
N PRO A 64 -31.87 2.13 -43.48
CA PRO A 64 -31.83 2.03 -44.94
C PRO A 64 -30.64 2.80 -45.53
N LEU A 65 -30.04 2.24 -46.57
CA LEU A 65 -28.96 2.88 -47.31
C LEU A 65 -29.53 4.00 -48.19
N VAL A 66 -28.92 5.18 -48.19
CA VAL A 66 -29.36 6.32 -49.02
C VAL A 66 -28.20 6.82 -49.86
N ILE A 67 -28.45 7.07 -51.14
CA ILE A 67 -27.54 7.76 -52.06
C ILE A 67 -28.16 9.12 -52.39
N ARG A 68 -27.36 10.19 -52.35
CA ARG A 68 -27.71 11.50 -52.90
C ARG A 68 -26.89 11.78 -54.15
N PHE A 69 -27.53 12.30 -55.17
CA PHE A 69 -26.96 12.61 -56.48
C PHE A 69 -26.87 14.12 -56.70
N LYS A 70 -25.83 14.54 -57.43
CA LYS A 70 -25.58 15.95 -57.80
C LYS A 70 -26.74 16.52 -58.63
N GLU A 71 -27.37 15.67 -59.44
CA GLU A 71 -28.50 15.95 -60.33
C GLU A 71 -29.66 14.98 -60.04
N ALA A 72 -30.86 15.28 -60.53
CA ALA A 72 -32.02 14.41 -60.35
C ALA A 72 -31.90 13.15 -61.23
N VAL A 73 -32.26 11.98 -60.68
CA VAL A 73 -32.19 10.68 -61.35
C VAL A 73 -33.56 10.01 -61.45
N LYS A 74 -33.73 9.19 -62.49
CA LYS A 74 -34.90 8.32 -62.69
C LYS A 74 -34.46 6.88 -62.95
N LYS A 75 -35.37 5.91 -62.74
CA LYS A 75 -35.17 4.52 -63.18
C LYS A 75 -35.20 4.48 -64.71
N SER A 76 -34.29 3.72 -65.32
CA SER A 76 -34.21 3.58 -66.78
C SER A 76 -35.33 2.68 -67.32
N GLU A 77 -35.88 3.00 -68.49
CA GLU A 77 -36.98 2.24 -69.09
C GLU A 77 -36.49 0.89 -69.63
N ASN A 78 -37.25 -0.18 -69.36
CA ASN A 78 -37.00 -1.56 -69.81
C ASN A 78 -35.70 -2.23 -69.31
N ALA A 79 -35.04 -1.72 -68.26
CA ALA A 79 -33.79 -2.26 -67.74
C ALA A 79 -33.93 -2.89 -66.34
N VAL A 80 -33.51 -4.16 -66.18
CA VAL A 80 -33.51 -4.91 -64.90
C VAL A 80 -32.09 -5.08 -64.35
N GLY A 81 -31.78 -4.41 -63.23
CA GLY A 81 -30.48 -4.47 -62.55
C GLY A 81 -30.63 -4.43 -61.02
N ASN A 82 -29.52 -4.48 -60.29
CA ASN A 82 -29.51 -4.70 -58.84
C ASN A 82 -28.64 -3.70 -58.07
N VAL A 83 -28.99 -3.49 -56.81
CA VAL A 83 -28.06 -3.12 -55.73
C VAL A 83 -27.58 -4.41 -55.07
N VAL A 84 -26.29 -4.53 -54.79
CA VAL A 84 -25.71 -5.65 -54.04
C VAL A 84 -24.95 -5.12 -52.83
N ILE A 85 -25.38 -5.51 -51.63
CA ILE A 85 -24.64 -5.28 -50.38
C ILE A 85 -23.75 -6.51 -50.16
N ARG A 86 -22.45 -6.28 -50.01
CA ARG A 86 -21.44 -7.33 -49.85
C ARG A 86 -20.65 -7.15 -48.57
N ARG A 87 -20.20 -8.24 -47.97
CA ARG A 87 -19.17 -8.23 -46.92
C ARG A 87 -17.82 -7.86 -47.54
N PHE A 88 -17.04 -7.03 -46.86
CA PHE A 88 -15.80 -6.46 -47.40
C PHE A 88 -14.65 -7.47 -47.48
N GLN A 89 -14.58 -8.39 -46.53
CA GLN A 89 -13.45 -9.32 -46.38
C GLN A 89 -13.56 -10.55 -47.28
N ASP A 90 -14.77 -11.05 -47.53
CA ASP A 90 -15.03 -12.29 -48.27
C ASP A 90 -15.79 -12.06 -49.61
N ASN A 91 -16.14 -10.80 -49.94
CA ASN A 91 -16.91 -10.42 -51.13
C ASN A 91 -18.32 -11.09 -51.21
N THR A 92 -18.79 -11.74 -50.14
CA THR A 92 -20.06 -12.47 -50.17
C THR A 92 -21.25 -11.51 -50.23
N PRO A 93 -22.24 -11.74 -51.11
CA PRO A 93 -23.46 -10.94 -51.17
C PRO A 93 -24.35 -11.28 -49.97
N VAL A 94 -24.68 -10.28 -49.16
CA VAL A 94 -25.57 -10.41 -47.99
C VAL A 94 -26.97 -9.88 -48.29
N ALA A 95 -27.10 -8.99 -49.28
CA ALA A 95 -28.39 -8.67 -49.90
C ALA A 95 -28.20 -8.36 -51.40
N THR A 96 -29.13 -8.83 -52.23
CA THR A 96 -29.27 -8.46 -53.64
C THR A 96 -30.68 -7.93 -53.84
N ILE A 97 -30.81 -6.65 -54.14
CA ILE A 97 -32.08 -5.91 -54.16
C ILE A 97 -32.29 -5.39 -55.57
N ARG A 98 -33.40 -5.74 -56.21
CA ARG A 98 -33.66 -5.31 -57.59
C ARG A 98 -33.98 -3.82 -57.67
N MET A 99 -33.44 -3.13 -58.67
CA MET A 99 -33.69 -1.70 -58.93
C MET A 99 -35.15 -1.38 -59.23
N ASP A 100 -35.92 -2.33 -59.78
CA ASP A 100 -37.35 -2.16 -60.07
C ASP A 100 -38.25 -2.31 -58.82
N SER A 101 -37.74 -2.91 -57.75
CA SER A 101 -38.51 -3.21 -56.53
C SER A 101 -39.04 -1.99 -55.79
N SER A 102 -40.01 -2.25 -54.90
CA SER A 102 -40.53 -1.30 -53.90
C SER A 102 -39.48 -0.86 -52.86
N ASP A 103 -38.37 -1.60 -52.75
CA ASP A 103 -37.35 -1.36 -51.73
C ASP A 103 -36.33 -0.31 -52.17
N VAL A 104 -36.26 -0.02 -53.48
CA VAL A 104 -35.47 1.08 -54.08
C VAL A 104 -36.41 2.24 -54.43
N LYS A 105 -36.45 3.26 -53.57
CA LYS A 105 -37.37 4.40 -53.65
C LYS A 105 -36.62 5.69 -54.01
N ILE A 106 -37.03 6.35 -55.09
CA ILE A 106 -36.58 7.70 -55.44
C ILE A 106 -37.47 8.72 -54.72
N LYS A 107 -36.88 9.70 -54.05
CA LYS A 107 -37.58 10.69 -53.23
C LYS A 107 -38.21 11.78 -54.11
N GLY A 108 -39.54 11.82 -54.12
CA GLY A 108 -40.32 12.68 -55.00
C GLY A 108 -40.34 12.13 -56.42
N THR A 109 -41.43 11.44 -56.78
CA THR A 109 -41.67 10.98 -58.15
C THR A 109 -42.35 12.07 -58.97
N LEU A 110 -41.84 12.32 -60.18
CA LEU A 110 -42.53 13.08 -61.22
C LEU A 110 -43.78 12.30 -61.66
N ALA A 111 -44.89 12.52 -60.96
CA ALA A 111 -46.20 11.89 -61.21
C ALA A 111 -47.35 12.91 -61.12
N ASP A 112 -47.01 14.20 -61.20
CA ASP A 112 -47.92 15.33 -61.28
C ASP A 112 -47.39 16.26 -62.40
N PRO A 113 -48.12 16.45 -63.51
CA PRO A 113 -47.67 17.28 -64.63
C PRO A 113 -47.80 18.79 -64.37
N ASP A 114 -48.51 19.20 -63.31
CA ASP A 114 -48.72 20.61 -62.94
C ASP A 114 -47.81 21.06 -61.77
N ALA A 115 -46.90 20.20 -61.31
CA ALA A 115 -45.94 20.53 -60.25
C ALA A 115 -44.87 21.54 -60.72
N PRO A 116 -44.70 22.70 -60.06
CA PRO A 116 -43.82 23.76 -60.56
C PRO A 116 -42.32 23.42 -60.46
N GLU A 117 -41.55 23.83 -61.47
CA GLU A 117 -40.10 23.62 -61.61
C GLU A 117 -39.26 24.42 -60.58
N SER A 118 -39.33 24.10 -59.28
CA SER A 118 -38.37 24.61 -58.27
C SER A 118 -38.42 23.94 -56.87
N VAL A 119 -38.90 22.70 -56.75
CA VAL A 119 -38.79 21.97 -55.47
C VAL A 119 -37.39 21.35 -55.31
N GLU A 120 -36.52 22.04 -54.56
CA GLU A 120 -35.13 21.66 -54.35
C GLU A 120 -35.00 20.25 -53.70
N GLY A 121 -34.40 19.31 -54.45
CA GLY A 121 -34.11 17.94 -53.98
C GLY A 121 -35.01 16.83 -54.52
N VAL A 122 -36.08 17.14 -55.27
CA VAL A 122 -36.89 16.11 -55.96
C VAL A 122 -36.02 15.31 -56.93
N GLY A 123 -36.16 13.97 -56.90
CA GLY A 123 -35.39 13.05 -57.73
C GLY A 123 -33.90 12.89 -57.35
N LYS A 124 -33.37 13.66 -56.38
CA LYS A 124 -31.93 13.63 -56.02
C LYS A 124 -31.54 12.58 -54.97
N GLU A 125 -32.49 11.99 -54.26
CA GLU A 125 -32.21 10.98 -53.22
C GLU A 125 -32.85 9.62 -53.57
N VAL A 126 -32.05 8.55 -53.44
CA VAL A 126 -32.49 7.16 -53.62
C VAL A 126 -32.25 6.40 -52.33
N SER A 127 -33.33 5.93 -51.71
CA SER A 127 -33.32 5.11 -50.49
C SER A 127 -33.48 3.63 -50.86
N ILE A 128 -32.71 2.77 -50.20
CA ILE A 128 -32.62 1.33 -50.46
C ILE A 128 -32.85 0.61 -49.12
N ALA A 129 -34.00 -0.06 -48.99
CA ALA A 129 -34.27 -0.94 -47.86
C ALA A 129 -33.58 -2.31 -48.04
N HIS A 130 -33.17 -2.95 -46.95
CA HIS A 130 -32.50 -4.25 -46.96
C HIS A 130 -32.73 -5.06 -45.68
N PRO A 131 -32.46 -6.37 -45.67
CA PRO A 131 -32.44 -7.19 -44.45
C PRO A 131 -31.39 -6.70 -43.43
N LEU A 132 -31.61 -6.99 -42.15
CA LEU A 132 -30.71 -6.63 -41.05
C LEU A 132 -29.26 -7.10 -41.31
N LEU A 133 -28.35 -6.15 -41.44
CA LEU A 133 -26.91 -6.41 -41.45
C LEU A 133 -26.44 -6.67 -40.01
N ARG A 134 -25.85 -7.84 -39.77
CA ARG A 134 -25.20 -8.19 -38.49
C ARG A 134 -23.90 -7.39 -38.32
N GLY A 135 -23.27 -7.44 -37.14
CA GLY A 135 -21.98 -6.79 -36.91
C GLY A 135 -20.94 -7.28 -37.92
N GLY A 136 -20.35 -6.38 -38.70
CA GLY A 136 -19.39 -6.71 -39.75
C GLY A 136 -19.08 -5.50 -40.64
N THR A 137 -18.08 -5.64 -41.50
CA THR A 137 -17.73 -4.59 -42.47
C THR A 137 -18.30 -4.91 -43.85
N TYR A 138 -19.02 -3.96 -44.43
CA TYR A 138 -19.79 -4.09 -45.65
C TYR A 138 -19.37 -3.04 -46.68
N TYR A 139 -19.69 -3.30 -47.95
CA TYR A 139 -19.74 -2.28 -48.99
C TYR A 139 -20.93 -2.49 -49.92
N VAL A 140 -21.27 -1.44 -50.66
CA VAL A 140 -22.43 -1.41 -51.55
C VAL A 140 -21.98 -1.22 -52.99
N GLN A 141 -22.56 -1.97 -53.91
CA GLN A 141 -22.44 -1.75 -55.35
C GLN A 141 -23.83 -1.68 -55.99
N PHE A 142 -23.92 -1.09 -57.17
CA PHE A 142 -25.07 -1.30 -58.04
C PHE A 142 -24.66 -1.30 -59.51
N ASP A 143 -25.44 -2.03 -60.31
CA ASP A 143 -25.21 -2.17 -61.74
C ASP A 143 -25.35 -0.81 -62.46
N SER A 144 -24.50 -0.52 -63.44
CA SER A 144 -24.52 0.77 -64.17
C SER A 144 -25.61 0.85 -65.24
N GLY A 145 -26.27 2.01 -65.36
CA GLY A 145 -27.26 2.30 -66.41
C GLY A 145 -28.73 2.10 -66.02
N TYR A 146 -29.02 1.61 -64.81
CA TYR A 146 -30.39 1.41 -64.31
C TYR A 146 -30.97 2.63 -63.60
N LEU A 147 -30.09 3.50 -63.08
CA LEU A 147 -30.39 4.90 -62.83
C LEU A 147 -29.78 5.74 -63.96
N VAL A 148 -30.56 6.68 -64.47
CA VAL A 148 -30.13 7.70 -65.44
C VAL A 148 -30.48 9.08 -64.91
N THR A 149 -29.82 10.13 -65.40
CA THR A 149 -30.24 11.51 -65.17
C THR A 149 -31.68 11.75 -65.64
N ALA A 150 -32.37 12.74 -65.08
CA ALA A 150 -33.81 12.96 -65.33
C ALA A 150 -34.16 13.23 -66.81
N ASP A 151 -33.25 13.83 -67.57
CA ASP A 151 -33.31 14.00 -69.03
C ASP A 151 -33.20 12.67 -69.80
N GLY A 152 -32.64 11.63 -69.18
CA GLY A 152 -32.32 10.33 -69.80
C GLY A 152 -30.93 10.26 -70.44
N GLY A 153 -30.12 11.34 -70.38
CA GLY A 153 -28.88 11.47 -71.14
C GLY A 153 -27.68 10.70 -70.60
N THR A 154 -27.55 10.56 -69.27
CA THR A 154 -26.34 10.00 -68.63
C THR A 154 -26.66 8.82 -67.71
N ALA A 155 -26.00 7.69 -67.96
CA ALA A 155 -26.03 6.52 -67.09
C ALA A 155 -25.24 6.73 -65.78
N VAL A 156 -25.89 6.52 -64.64
CA VAL A 156 -25.23 6.52 -63.33
C VAL A 156 -24.35 5.27 -63.21
N LYS A 157 -23.12 5.46 -62.72
CA LYS A 157 -22.19 4.39 -62.31
C LYS A 157 -22.25 4.21 -60.79
N GLY A 158 -22.30 2.95 -60.33
CA GLY A 158 -22.27 2.62 -58.92
C GLY A 158 -20.88 2.76 -58.27
N PRO A 159 -20.80 2.73 -56.92
CA PRO A 159 -19.53 2.72 -56.19
C PRO A 159 -18.69 1.48 -56.50
N THR A 160 -17.37 1.63 -56.44
CA THR A 160 -16.44 0.50 -56.28
C THR A 160 -16.40 0.03 -54.82
N SER A 161 -15.78 -1.14 -54.58
CA SER A 161 -15.74 -1.79 -53.26
C SER A 161 -15.00 -1.03 -52.15
N GLN A 162 -14.27 0.04 -52.49
CA GLN A 162 -13.67 0.94 -51.49
C GLN A 162 -14.53 2.20 -51.27
N GLN A 163 -15.23 2.69 -52.29
CA GLN A 163 -15.91 4.01 -52.29
C GLN A 163 -17.21 4.08 -51.49
N TRP A 164 -17.86 2.95 -51.18
CA TRP A 164 -18.98 2.95 -50.22
C TRP A 164 -18.90 1.76 -49.30
N LYS A 165 -17.92 1.83 -48.39
CA LYS A 165 -17.64 0.84 -47.34
C LYS A 165 -18.01 1.40 -45.96
N PHE A 166 -18.57 0.59 -45.07
CA PHE A 166 -18.93 0.94 -43.69
C PHE A 166 -18.96 -0.29 -42.77
N SER A 167 -18.94 -0.10 -41.46
CA SER A 167 -18.96 -1.17 -40.45
C SER A 167 -20.15 -1.00 -39.50
N THR A 168 -20.88 -2.08 -39.23
CA THR A 168 -22.08 -2.10 -38.38
C THR A 168 -21.78 -2.40 -36.91
N LYS A 169 -22.70 -2.01 -36.02
CA LYS A 169 -22.62 -2.27 -34.57
C LYS A 169 -22.47 -3.76 -34.26
N GLY A 170 -21.66 -4.08 -33.25
CA GLY A 170 -21.54 -5.44 -32.70
C GLY A 170 -20.41 -6.29 -33.25
N ILE A 171 -19.43 -5.70 -33.93
CA ILE A 171 -18.15 -6.38 -34.24
C ILE A 171 -17.40 -6.62 -32.93
N GLY A 172 -16.80 -7.81 -32.75
CA GLY A 172 -15.94 -8.09 -31.60
C GLY A 172 -16.67 -8.28 -30.26
N THR A 173 -17.94 -8.67 -30.30
CA THR A 173 -18.72 -9.17 -29.15
C THR A 173 -17.99 -10.27 -28.40
N ALA A 174 -17.65 -11.36 -29.11
CA ALA A 174 -16.85 -12.46 -28.59
C ALA A 174 -15.38 -12.05 -28.46
N LYS A 175 -14.79 -12.27 -27.29
CA LYS A 175 -13.41 -11.86 -26.93
C LYS A 175 -12.55 -13.06 -26.58
N VAL A 176 -11.27 -13.05 -26.95
CA VAL A 176 -10.33 -14.11 -26.55
C VAL A 176 -10.15 -14.09 -25.04
N THR A 177 -10.32 -15.25 -24.40
CA THR A 177 -10.11 -15.47 -22.96
C THR A 177 -8.80 -16.21 -22.66
N SER A 178 -8.28 -16.98 -23.61
CA SER A 178 -6.98 -17.66 -23.49
C SER A 178 -6.34 -17.97 -24.85
N TYR A 179 -5.02 -18.05 -24.86
CA TYR A 179 -4.17 -18.39 -26.00
C TYR A 179 -3.33 -19.62 -25.67
N PHE A 180 -3.14 -20.53 -26.62
CA PHE A 180 -2.10 -21.56 -26.56
C PHE A 180 -1.38 -21.62 -27.92
N PRO A 181 -0.06 -21.42 -28.02
CA PRO A 181 0.84 -21.02 -26.94
C PRO A 181 0.47 -19.68 -26.30
N ASN A 182 0.82 -19.52 -25.01
CA ASN A 182 0.65 -18.26 -24.29
C ASN A 182 1.32 -17.10 -25.04
N LEU A 183 0.77 -15.89 -24.91
CA LEU A 183 1.35 -14.67 -25.49
C LEU A 183 2.80 -14.47 -25.03
N GLY A 184 3.74 -14.45 -25.98
CA GLY A 184 5.16 -14.30 -25.71
C GLY A 184 5.86 -15.56 -25.18
N ALA A 185 5.25 -16.75 -25.26
CA ALA A 185 5.88 -18.00 -24.81
C ALA A 185 7.18 -18.31 -25.57
N VAL A 186 8.27 -18.60 -24.86
CA VAL A 186 9.63 -18.73 -25.44
C VAL A 186 10.17 -20.17 -25.50
N SER A 187 9.32 -21.20 -25.38
CA SER A 187 9.76 -22.60 -25.37
C SER A 187 8.67 -23.54 -25.92
N VAL A 188 8.04 -23.15 -27.03
CA VAL A 188 6.96 -23.91 -27.65
C VAL A 188 7.52 -25.11 -28.42
N PRO A 189 7.12 -26.37 -28.15
CA PRO A 189 7.55 -27.51 -28.96
C PRO A 189 7.21 -27.31 -30.45
N THR A 190 8.13 -27.66 -31.35
CA THR A 190 7.95 -27.43 -32.80
C THR A 190 6.75 -28.16 -33.43
N THR A 191 6.18 -29.15 -32.75
CA THR A 191 4.99 -29.90 -33.15
C THR A 191 3.68 -29.37 -32.52
N SER A 192 3.68 -28.18 -31.91
CA SER A 192 2.51 -27.71 -31.14
C SER A 192 1.39 -27.17 -32.03
N ASN A 193 0.16 -27.60 -31.75
CA ASN A 193 -1.04 -26.95 -32.28
C ASN A 193 -1.18 -25.54 -31.68
N ILE A 194 -1.92 -24.69 -32.39
CA ILE A 194 -2.27 -23.32 -31.99
C ILE A 194 -3.75 -23.32 -31.59
N GLN A 195 -4.12 -22.76 -30.44
CA GLN A 195 -5.50 -22.71 -29.95
C GLN A 195 -5.84 -21.35 -29.34
N LEU A 196 -7.11 -20.97 -29.46
CA LEU A 196 -7.70 -19.80 -28.78
C LEU A 196 -9.04 -20.21 -28.19
N THR A 197 -9.36 -19.74 -26.99
CA THR A 197 -10.72 -19.84 -26.44
C THR A 197 -11.35 -18.46 -26.34
N TYR A 198 -12.63 -18.37 -26.66
CA TYR A 198 -13.42 -17.13 -26.63
C TYR A 198 -14.43 -17.10 -25.47
N SER A 199 -14.92 -15.90 -25.14
CA SER A 199 -16.00 -15.69 -24.15
C SER A 199 -17.30 -16.38 -24.53
N ASP A 200 -17.56 -16.48 -25.84
CA ASP A 200 -18.82 -16.90 -26.43
C ASP A 200 -18.57 -17.95 -27.53
N SER A 201 -19.63 -18.63 -27.96
CA SER A 201 -19.51 -19.66 -29.00
C SER A 201 -19.23 -19.02 -30.37
N ILE A 202 -18.26 -19.57 -31.08
CA ILE A 202 -17.76 -19.11 -32.37
C ILE A 202 -18.05 -20.12 -33.47
N SER A 203 -18.01 -19.64 -34.71
CA SER A 203 -18.21 -20.39 -35.95
C SER A 203 -17.28 -19.87 -37.04
N ALA A 204 -17.07 -20.68 -38.09
CA ALA A 204 -16.32 -20.27 -39.27
C ALA A 204 -17.07 -19.16 -40.03
N GLY A 205 -16.36 -18.06 -40.30
CA GLY A 205 -16.76 -17.04 -41.26
C GLY A 205 -16.20 -17.39 -42.64
N ALA A 206 -15.39 -16.49 -43.21
CA ALA A 206 -14.66 -16.77 -44.44
C ALA A 206 -13.35 -15.98 -44.51
N GLY A 207 -12.36 -16.53 -45.21
CA GLY A 207 -11.00 -15.98 -45.31
C GLY A 207 -9.95 -16.88 -44.66
N LYS A 208 -8.74 -16.33 -44.48
CA LYS A 208 -7.54 -17.09 -44.11
C LYS A 208 -6.94 -16.62 -42.79
N ILE A 209 -6.57 -17.57 -41.95
CA ILE A 209 -5.64 -17.36 -40.84
C ILE A 209 -4.22 -17.40 -41.41
N GLN A 210 -3.35 -16.48 -41.00
CA GLN A 210 -1.96 -16.43 -41.42
C GLN A 210 -1.02 -16.73 -40.26
N LEU A 211 -0.03 -17.59 -40.50
CA LEU A 211 1.13 -17.79 -39.63
C LEU A 211 2.33 -17.06 -40.26
N LEU A 212 3.03 -16.26 -39.47
CA LEU A 212 4.16 -15.44 -39.93
C LEU A 212 5.43 -15.73 -39.14
N GLN A 213 6.56 -15.77 -39.83
CA GLN A 213 7.90 -15.71 -39.25
C GLN A 213 8.46 -14.30 -39.47
N GLY A 214 8.52 -13.49 -38.41
CA GLY A 214 8.91 -12.07 -38.50
C GLY A 214 7.94 -11.25 -39.36
N SER A 215 8.28 -11.03 -40.64
CA SER A 215 7.43 -10.35 -41.64
C SER A 215 6.95 -11.26 -42.79
N THR A 216 7.46 -12.49 -42.87
CA THR A 216 7.15 -13.42 -43.94
C THR A 216 5.95 -14.27 -43.52
N VAL A 217 4.88 -14.30 -44.32
CA VAL A 217 3.82 -15.31 -44.19
C VAL A 217 4.43 -16.66 -44.57
N VAL A 218 4.41 -17.61 -43.64
CA VAL A 218 4.97 -18.96 -43.83
C VAL A 218 3.89 -20.01 -44.05
N GLU A 219 2.66 -19.75 -43.60
CA GLU A 219 1.50 -20.59 -43.85
C GLU A 219 0.22 -19.74 -43.90
N GLU A 220 -0.70 -20.10 -44.79
CA GLU A 220 -2.07 -19.59 -44.81
C GLU A 220 -3.06 -20.76 -44.71
N LEU A 221 -4.00 -20.67 -43.78
CA LEU A 221 -5.02 -21.70 -43.56
C LEU A 221 -6.41 -21.10 -43.75
N ASP A 222 -7.13 -21.62 -44.75
CA ASP A 222 -8.52 -21.23 -45.03
C ASP A 222 -9.47 -21.86 -44.00
N ILE A 223 -10.41 -21.07 -43.48
CA ILE A 223 -11.35 -21.51 -42.43
C ILE A 223 -12.61 -22.21 -42.97
N GLY A 224 -12.72 -22.40 -44.29
CA GLY A 224 -13.86 -23.01 -44.96
C GLY A 224 -14.27 -24.38 -44.40
N ALA A 225 -15.57 -24.68 -44.52
CA ALA A 225 -16.16 -25.90 -43.97
C ALA A 225 -15.47 -27.17 -44.51
N GLY A 226 -14.87 -27.95 -43.62
CA GLY A 226 -14.11 -29.16 -43.96
C GLY A 226 -12.58 -29.00 -43.98
N ALA A 227 -12.04 -27.83 -43.64
CA ALA A 227 -10.60 -27.62 -43.49
C ALA A 227 -9.98 -28.62 -42.46
N PRO A 228 -9.13 -29.58 -42.88
CA PRO A 228 -8.67 -30.68 -42.01
C PRO A 228 -7.66 -30.23 -40.94
N ARG A 229 -7.25 -28.95 -40.97
CA ARG A 229 -6.29 -28.31 -40.06
C ARG A 229 -6.92 -27.24 -39.16
N ILE A 230 -8.22 -26.95 -39.29
CA ILE A 230 -8.92 -26.01 -38.40
C ILE A 230 -10.15 -26.71 -37.81
N LEU A 231 -10.18 -26.79 -36.48
CA LEU A 231 -11.28 -27.36 -35.72
C LEU A 231 -11.87 -26.28 -34.79
N ILE A 232 -13.14 -25.94 -35.00
CA ILE A 232 -13.90 -25.10 -34.08
C ILE A 232 -14.81 -26.00 -33.25
N ASN A 233 -14.68 -25.94 -31.92
CA ASN A 233 -15.52 -26.68 -30.98
C ASN A 233 -16.08 -25.72 -29.92
N GLY A 234 -17.33 -25.30 -30.11
CA GLY A 234 -18.04 -24.38 -29.21
C GLY A 234 -17.36 -23.01 -29.13
N ARG A 235 -16.50 -22.81 -28.13
CA ARG A 235 -15.77 -21.56 -27.88
C ARG A 235 -14.29 -21.62 -28.27
N THR A 236 -13.78 -22.79 -28.62
CA THR A 236 -12.36 -23.01 -28.88
C THR A 236 -12.12 -23.17 -30.38
N LEU A 237 -11.20 -22.36 -30.91
CA LEU A 237 -10.59 -22.53 -32.22
C LEU A 237 -9.25 -23.25 -32.04
N THR A 238 -9.08 -24.40 -32.68
CA THR A 238 -7.81 -25.12 -32.81
C THR A 238 -7.34 -25.07 -34.25
N ILE A 239 -6.05 -24.80 -34.43
CA ILE A 239 -5.35 -24.68 -35.70
C ILE A 239 -4.14 -25.64 -35.61
N ASP A 240 -3.98 -26.48 -36.62
CA ASP A 240 -2.96 -27.51 -36.71
C ASP A 240 -2.02 -27.16 -37.88
N PRO A 241 -0.83 -26.60 -37.63
CA PRO A 241 0.07 -26.18 -38.71
C PRO A 241 0.45 -27.34 -39.64
N THR A 242 0.50 -27.07 -40.94
CA THR A 242 0.86 -28.07 -41.97
C THR A 242 2.32 -28.50 -41.85
N ASN A 243 3.18 -27.60 -41.38
CA ASN A 243 4.58 -27.88 -41.08
C ASN A 243 4.87 -27.65 -39.60
N ASN A 244 5.75 -28.49 -39.02
CA ASN A 244 6.35 -28.20 -37.73
C ASN A 244 7.07 -26.83 -37.78
N PHE A 245 6.99 -26.08 -36.68
CA PHE A 245 7.73 -24.84 -36.53
C PHE A 245 9.25 -25.06 -36.66
N SER A 246 9.98 -24.02 -37.07
CA SER A 246 11.45 -24.00 -37.02
C SER A 246 11.96 -23.81 -35.59
N ASN A 247 13.12 -24.38 -35.30
CA ASN A 247 13.79 -24.23 -34.00
C ASN A 247 14.26 -22.78 -33.77
N ASN A 248 14.27 -22.33 -32.51
CA ASN A 248 14.61 -20.97 -32.06
C ASN A 248 13.99 -19.85 -32.93
N THR A 249 12.72 -20.01 -33.32
CA THR A 249 12.07 -19.14 -34.30
C THR A 249 10.80 -18.53 -33.73
N THR A 250 10.69 -17.19 -33.79
CA THR A 250 9.50 -16.46 -33.34
C THR A 250 8.45 -16.38 -34.45
N TYR A 251 7.27 -16.91 -34.14
CA TYR A 251 6.07 -16.87 -34.96
C TYR A 251 5.09 -15.79 -34.48
N SER A 252 4.21 -15.35 -35.37
CA SER A 252 3.06 -14.52 -35.06
C SER A 252 1.83 -15.03 -35.80
N VAL A 253 0.66 -14.98 -35.15
CA VAL A 253 -0.61 -15.45 -35.71
C VAL A 253 -1.48 -14.24 -36.03
N VAL A 254 -2.07 -14.23 -37.22
CA VAL A 254 -2.98 -13.18 -37.69
C VAL A 254 -4.30 -13.80 -38.10
N ILE A 255 -5.39 -13.27 -37.54
CA ILE A 255 -6.76 -13.68 -37.86
C ILE A 255 -7.49 -12.41 -38.33
N PRO A 256 -7.70 -12.21 -39.64
CA PRO A 256 -8.49 -11.08 -40.13
C PRO A 256 -9.92 -11.04 -39.58
N GLU A 257 -10.53 -9.85 -39.55
CA GLU A 257 -11.97 -9.69 -39.26
C GLU A 257 -12.82 -10.51 -40.24
N GLY A 258 -13.94 -11.07 -39.78
CA GLY A 258 -14.86 -11.85 -40.62
C GLY A 258 -14.43 -13.30 -40.90
N VAL A 259 -13.21 -13.70 -40.51
CA VAL A 259 -12.75 -15.11 -40.53
C VAL A 259 -13.47 -15.93 -39.45
N LEU A 260 -13.83 -15.32 -38.33
CA LEU A 260 -14.63 -15.92 -37.27
C LEU A 260 -15.92 -15.13 -37.04
N ARG A 261 -17.00 -15.82 -36.67
CA ARG A 261 -18.31 -15.24 -36.35
C ARG A 261 -18.84 -15.75 -35.02
N ASP A 262 -19.53 -14.91 -34.26
CA ASP A 262 -20.24 -15.31 -33.05
C ASP A 262 -21.53 -16.11 -33.35
N SER A 263 -22.14 -16.66 -32.31
CA SER A 263 -23.40 -17.43 -32.41
C SER A 263 -24.63 -16.65 -32.94
N VAL A 264 -24.53 -15.33 -33.13
CA VAL A 264 -25.58 -14.46 -33.70
C VAL A 264 -25.23 -14.03 -35.14
N GLY A 265 -24.04 -14.40 -35.63
CA GLY A 265 -23.55 -14.13 -36.98
C GLY A 265 -22.81 -12.80 -37.12
N ASN A 266 -22.42 -12.15 -36.00
CA ASN A 266 -21.55 -10.98 -36.01
C ASN A 266 -20.09 -11.41 -36.19
N ASP A 267 -19.29 -10.60 -36.87
CA ASP A 267 -17.87 -10.85 -37.08
C ASP A 267 -17.07 -10.61 -35.79
N VAL A 268 -16.20 -11.57 -35.45
CA VAL A 268 -15.29 -11.47 -34.32
C VAL A 268 -14.15 -10.50 -34.69
N LYS A 269 -13.69 -9.70 -33.72
CA LYS A 269 -12.58 -8.76 -33.93
C LYS A 269 -11.34 -9.55 -34.34
N GLY A 270 -10.71 -9.14 -35.44
CA GLY A 270 -9.46 -9.73 -35.90
C GLY A 270 -8.29 -9.53 -34.94
N ILE A 271 -7.33 -10.46 -35.00
CA ILE A 271 -6.02 -10.42 -34.35
C ILE A 271 -5.00 -9.90 -35.36
N SER A 272 -4.37 -8.77 -35.04
CA SER A 272 -3.42 -8.07 -35.90
C SER A 272 -1.99 -8.57 -35.69
N ARG A 273 -1.12 -8.35 -36.69
CA ARG A 273 0.27 -8.82 -36.66
C ARG A 273 1.02 -8.23 -35.46
N GLY A 274 1.51 -9.11 -34.59
CA GLY A 274 2.22 -8.76 -33.36
C GLY A 274 1.36 -8.83 -32.09
N GLU A 275 0.03 -8.74 -32.19
CA GLU A 275 -0.88 -8.90 -31.04
C GLU A 275 -0.79 -10.29 -30.40
N TRP A 276 -0.43 -11.32 -31.19
CA TRP A 276 -0.07 -12.64 -30.69
C TRP A 276 1.19 -13.19 -31.36
N ASN A 277 2.16 -13.59 -30.53
CA ASN A 277 3.45 -14.15 -30.93
C ASN A 277 3.96 -15.17 -29.90
N PHE A 278 4.86 -16.06 -30.33
CA PHE A 278 5.57 -17.06 -29.51
C PHE A 278 6.85 -17.54 -30.21
N THR A 279 7.80 -18.13 -29.49
CA THR A 279 9.05 -18.71 -30.04
C THR A 279 9.06 -20.23 -29.88
N ALA A 280 9.27 -20.94 -30.99
CA ALA A 280 9.31 -22.39 -31.04
C ALA A 280 10.72 -22.96 -30.92
N PHE A 281 10.84 -24.14 -30.31
CA PHE A 281 12.08 -24.86 -30.05
C PHE A 281 11.90 -26.36 -30.28
N SER A 282 12.88 -27.01 -30.91
CA SER A 282 12.82 -28.45 -31.25
C SER A 282 12.85 -29.37 -30.03
N SER A 283 13.33 -28.83 -28.91
CA SER A 283 13.29 -29.38 -27.56
C SER A 283 13.47 -28.21 -26.60
N ASP A 284 12.76 -28.16 -25.48
CA ASP A 284 13.03 -27.20 -24.41
C ASP A 284 14.48 -27.40 -23.91
N PRO A 285 15.39 -26.44 -24.07
CA PRO A 285 16.82 -26.64 -23.81
C PRO A 285 17.20 -26.55 -22.32
N SER A 286 16.25 -26.24 -21.44
CA SER A 286 16.53 -26.03 -20.02
C SER A 286 16.46 -27.35 -19.24
N VAL A 287 17.49 -27.65 -18.44
CA VAL A 287 17.62 -28.94 -17.75
C VAL A 287 16.63 -29.05 -16.60
N LEU A 288 15.96 -30.20 -16.46
CA LEU A 288 15.18 -30.53 -15.27
C LEU A 288 16.13 -30.77 -14.10
N THR A 289 16.00 -29.99 -13.03
CA THR A 289 16.89 -29.99 -11.86
C THR A 289 16.11 -29.93 -10.55
N VAL A 290 16.75 -30.28 -9.45
CA VAL A 290 16.18 -30.09 -8.09
C VAL A 290 16.36 -28.64 -7.67
N SER A 291 15.29 -28.04 -7.16
CA SER A 291 15.23 -26.69 -6.60
C SER A 291 15.24 -26.68 -5.07
N SER A 292 14.76 -27.73 -4.40
CA SER A 292 14.88 -27.89 -2.94
C SER A 292 14.74 -29.36 -2.47
N LEU A 293 15.30 -29.64 -1.30
CA LEU A 293 15.19 -30.90 -0.55
C LEU A 293 14.78 -30.58 0.90
N SER A 294 13.89 -31.37 1.50
CA SER A 294 13.47 -31.25 2.89
C SER A 294 13.28 -32.65 3.50
N PRO A 295 14.05 -33.07 4.54
CA PRO A 295 15.22 -32.38 5.11
C PRO A 295 16.32 -32.10 4.07
N SER A 296 17.24 -31.17 4.36
CA SER A 296 18.38 -30.86 3.49
C SER A 296 19.36 -32.05 3.40
N ASN A 297 20.21 -32.07 2.37
CA ASN A 297 21.25 -33.09 2.24
C ASN A 297 22.29 -32.95 3.37
N GLY A 298 22.64 -34.07 4.02
CA GLY A 298 23.53 -34.13 5.17
C GLY A 298 22.87 -33.79 6.51
N ALA A 299 21.55 -33.57 6.57
CA ALA A 299 20.86 -33.16 7.80
C ALA A 299 20.98 -34.21 8.92
N SER A 300 21.38 -33.79 10.12
CA SER A 300 21.33 -34.60 11.33
C SER A 300 20.04 -34.35 12.13
N ASN A 301 19.80 -35.16 13.17
CA ASN A 301 18.70 -34.99 14.12
C ASN A 301 17.28 -34.99 13.49
N VAL A 302 17.10 -35.69 12.37
CA VAL A 302 15.80 -35.79 11.68
C VAL A 302 14.81 -36.62 12.53
N PRO A 303 13.57 -36.12 12.77
CA PRO A 303 12.54 -36.85 13.50
C PRO A 303 12.16 -38.19 12.85
N LEU A 304 11.86 -39.20 13.68
CA LEU A 304 11.69 -40.60 13.26
C LEU A 304 10.50 -40.86 12.34
N THR A 305 9.56 -39.92 12.22
CA THR A 305 8.35 -40.03 11.39
C THR A 305 8.27 -38.93 10.32
N SER A 306 9.41 -38.33 9.96
CA SER A 306 9.46 -37.21 9.00
C SER A 306 9.04 -37.66 7.60
N GLU A 307 8.10 -36.93 7.01
CA GLU A 307 7.90 -36.93 5.56
C GLU A 307 9.08 -36.23 4.88
N LEU A 308 9.57 -36.80 3.78
CA LEU A 308 10.67 -36.28 2.98
C LEU A 308 10.11 -35.72 1.67
N THR A 309 10.57 -34.55 1.24
CA THR A 309 10.06 -33.85 0.05
C THR A 309 11.19 -33.32 -0.83
N VAL A 310 11.04 -33.46 -2.15
CA VAL A 310 11.92 -32.90 -3.19
C VAL A 310 11.11 -32.07 -4.17
N THR A 311 11.60 -30.86 -4.50
CA THR A 311 10.94 -29.93 -5.43
C THR A 311 11.83 -29.65 -6.64
N PHE A 312 11.27 -29.59 -7.85
CA PHE A 312 11.99 -29.46 -9.11
C PHE A 312 11.86 -28.06 -9.75
N SER A 313 12.79 -27.75 -10.67
CA SER A 313 12.81 -26.50 -11.45
C SER A 313 11.59 -26.32 -12.36
N LYS A 314 10.94 -27.42 -12.76
CA LYS A 314 9.78 -27.46 -13.66
C LYS A 314 8.75 -28.49 -13.21
N GLU A 315 7.57 -28.47 -13.84
CA GLU A 315 6.52 -29.48 -13.66
C GLU A 315 6.95 -30.84 -14.23
N LEU A 316 6.76 -31.89 -13.45
CA LEU A 316 7.02 -33.28 -13.81
C LEU A 316 5.81 -33.89 -14.51
N SER A 317 6.08 -34.77 -15.48
CA SER A 317 5.06 -35.60 -16.10
C SER A 317 4.62 -36.71 -15.14
N SER A 318 3.34 -36.67 -14.73
CA SER A 318 2.74 -37.60 -13.77
C SER A 318 2.79 -39.07 -14.20
N ALA A 319 2.93 -39.35 -15.49
CA ALA A 319 3.06 -40.69 -16.05
C ALA A 319 4.38 -41.41 -15.67
N TYR A 320 5.38 -40.70 -15.13
CA TYR A 320 6.74 -41.21 -14.94
C TYR A 320 7.28 -41.07 -13.50
N ILE A 321 6.40 -41.07 -12.49
CA ILE A 321 6.79 -40.92 -11.07
C ILE A 321 6.98 -42.27 -10.37
N THR A 322 6.17 -43.28 -10.72
CA THR A 322 6.11 -44.57 -10.03
C THR A 322 7.42 -45.35 -10.17
N GLY A 323 8.05 -45.70 -9.05
CA GLY A 323 9.32 -46.44 -9.01
C GLY A 323 10.58 -45.59 -9.18
N ALA A 324 10.46 -44.27 -9.36
CA ALA A 324 11.59 -43.38 -9.61
C ALA A 324 12.48 -43.08 -8.38
N VAL A 325 12.00 -43.38 -7.18
CA VAL A 325 12.59 -42.93 -5.90
C VAL A 325 12.68 -44.10 -4.92
N THR A 326 13.80 -44.22 -4.19
CA THR A 326 14.02 -45.27 -3.18
C THR A 326 14.62 -44.67 -1.91
N LEU A 327 13.98 -44.86 -0.76
CA LEU A 327 14.56 -44.60 0.56
C LEU A 327 15.33 -45.83 1.04
N LYS A 328 16.51 -45.63 1.63
CA LYS A 328 17.41 -46.68 2.15
C LYS A 328 17.92 -46.31 3.55
N ASN A 329 18.21 -47.31 4.38
CA ASN A 329 18.89 -47.13 5.66
C ASN A 329 20.43 -47.14 5.50
N ALA A 330 21.16 -46.96 6.60
CA ALA A 330 22.62 -46.92 6.64
C ALA A 330 23.32 -48.17 6.06
N ASN A 331 22.63 -49.31 6.01
CA ASN A 331 23.13 -50.57 5.46
C ASN A 331 22.78 -50.72 3.95
N GLY A 332 22.24 -49.68 3.32
CA GLY A 332 21.79 -49.68 1.92
C GLY A 332 20.46 -50.41 1.67
N VAL A 333 19.83 -50.96 2.71
CA VAL A 333 18.57 -51.73 2.60
C VAL A 333 17.40 -50.77 2.40
N ALA A 334 16.55 -51.07 1.42
CA ALA A 334 15.38 -50.27 1.10
C ALA A 334 14.37 -50.22 2.27
N VAL A 335 13.83 -49.02 2.51
CA VAL A 335 12.84 -48.74 3.56
C VAL A 335 11.49 -48.53 2.87
N PRO A 336 10.44 -49.28 3.23
CA PRO A 336 9.13 -49.12 2.61
C PRO A 336 8.57 -47.69 2.82
N ALA A 337 8.22 -47.03 1.72
CA ALA A 337 7.69 -45.67 1.72
C ALA A 337 6.68 -45.46 0.57
N THR A 338 5.65 -44.65 0.79
CA THR A 338 4.75 -44.17 -0.27
C THR A 338 5.37 -42.97 -0.98
N VAL A 339 5.37 -42.96 -2.31
CA VAL A 339 5.88 -41.88 -3.15
C VAL A 339 4.71 -41.24 -3.91
N LEU A 340 4.52 -39.92 -3.77
CA LEU A 340 3.38 -39.18 -4.33
C LEU A 340 3.84 -37.94 -5.08
N LEU A 341 3.19 -37.60 -6.20
CA LEU A 341 3.32 -36.30 -6.86
C LEU A 341 2.33 -35.29 -6.24
N ASN A 342 2.78 -34.07 -5.99
CA ASN A 342 1.89 -32.97 -5.59
C ASN A 342 1.07 -32.48 -6.80
N SER A 343 -0.18 -32.92 -6.91
CA SER A 343 -1.08 -32.59 -8.02
C SER A 343 -1.50 -31.11 -8.13
N THR A 344 -1.19 -30.27 -7.13
CA THR A 344 -1.51 -28.84 -7.16
C THR A 344 -0.51 -28.04 -8.00
N ASN A 345 0.71 -28.57 -8.19
CA ASN A 345 1.76 -27.90 -8.97
C ASN A 345 2.57 -28.84 -9.87
N ASN A 346 2.46 -30.15 -9.74
CA ASN A 346 3.27 -31.18 -10.43
C ASN A 346 4.80 -31.02 -10.28
N ARG A 347 5.30 -30.13 -9.42
CA ARG A 347 6.73 -29.82 -9.26
C ARG A 347 7.41 -30.55 -8.12
N GLN A 348 6.66 -31.30 -7.32
CA GLN A 348 7.12 -31.76 -6.01
C GLN A 348 6.75 -33.23 -5.78
N ILE A 349 7.74 -34.04 -5.40
CA ILE A 349 7.55 -35.42 -4.97
C ILE A 349 7.65 -35.48 -3.45
N ARG A 350 6.67 -36.16 -2.85
CA ARG A 350 6.53 -36.45 -1.43
C ARG A 350 6.84 -37.93 -1.16
N ILE A 351 7.54 -38.22 -0.07
CA ILE A 351 8.04 -39.55 0.29
C ILE A 351 7.71 -39.79 1.77
N ILE A 352 6.81 -40.74 2.05
CA ILE A 352 6.26 -40.99 3.38
C ILE A 352 6.67 -42.41 3.82
N PRO A 353 7.57 -42.57 4.81
CA PRO A 353 7.91 -43.88 5.36
C PRO A 353 6.67 -44.62 5.91
N LEU A 354 6.53 -45.91 5.62
CA LEU A 354 5.38 -46.72 6.08
C LEU A 354 5.48 -47.13 7.56
N SER A 355 6.66 -46.99 8.17
CA SER A 355 6.90 -47.19 9.59
C SER A 355 7.91 -46.15 10.09
N GLY A 356 7.97 -45.95 11.42
CA GLY A 356 8.98 -45.10 12.03
C GLY A 356 10.40 -45.53 11.64
N LEU A 357 11.25 -44.55 11.37
CA LEU A 357 12.68 -44.71 11.15
C LEU A 357 13.37 -45.06 12.47
N ALA A 358 14.43 -45.85 12.42
CA ALA A 358 15.23 -46.20 13.59
C ALA A 358 15.97 -44.97 14.13
N SER A 359 16.21 -44.94 15.43
CA SER A 359 16.99 -43.90 16.11
C SER A 359 18.48 -43.96 15.73
N ASN A 360 19.16 -42.81 15.81
CA ASN A 360 20.60 -42.60 15.60
C ASN A 360 21.17 -43.13 14.27
N THR A 361 20.30 -43.32 13.27
CA THR A 361 20.57 -44.08 12.04
C THR A 361 20.61 -43.14 10.83
N THR A 362 21.61 -43.33 9.95
CA THR A 362 21.71 -42.62 8.67
C THR A 362 20.74 -43.23 7.65
N TYR A 363 20.17 -42.40 6.79
CA TYR A 363 19.28 -42.76 5.70
C TYR A 363 19.68 -42.04 4.41
N THR A 364 19.34 -42.64 3.27
CA THR A 364 19.66 -42.13 1.92
C THR A 364 18.44 -42.25 1.03
N VAL A 365 18.10 -41.18 0.30
CA VAL A 365 17.13 -41.16 -0.79
C VAL A 365 17.88 -41.12 -2.12
N ASP A 366 17.67 -42.15 -2.93
CA ASP A 366 18.08 -42.19 -4.33
C ASP A 366 16.91 -41.81 -5.24
N ILE A 367 17.19 -41.03 -6.29
CA ILE A 367 16.26 -40.72 -7.38
C ILE A 367 16.90 -41.16 -8.69
N LEU A 368 16.23 -42.04 -9.44
CA LEU A 368 16.79 -42.67 -10.63
C LEU A 368 16.88 -41.67 -11.80
N GLY A 369 18.11 -41.44 -12.28
CA GLY A 369 18.37 -40.63 -13.48
C GLY A 369 17.76 -41.25 -14.73
N GLY A 370 17.26 -40.41 -15.64
CA GLY A 370 16.61 -40.84 -16.88
C GLY A 370 15.16 -41.31 -16.73
N PHE A 371 14.64 -41.43 -15.49
CA PHE A 371 13.28 -41.91 -15.25
C PHE A 371 12.26 -40.76 -15.14
N LEU A 372 12.47 -39.83 -14.20
CA LEU A 372 11.67 -38.61 -14.09
C LEU A 372 11.90 -37.72 -15.32
N ARG A 373 10.83 -37.10 -15.83
CA ARG A 373 10.89 -36.11 -16.91
C ARG A 373 9.91 -34.96 -16.69
N ASP A 374 10.21 -33.80 -17.26
CA ASP A 374 9.26 -32.68 -17.30
C ASP A 374 8.17 -32.91 -18.35
N ASN A 375 7.17 -32.03 -18.41
CA ASN A 375 6.11 -32.10 -19.43
C ASN A 375 6.59 -31.86 -20.88
N ALA A 376 7.85 -31.42 -21.08
CA ALA A 376 8.50 -31.31 -22.39
C ALA A 376 9.41 -32.51 -22.72
N GLY A 377 9.52 -33.50 -21.82
CA GLY A 377 10.28 -34.73 -21.98
C GLY A 377 11.73 -34.69 -21.45
N ASN A 378 12.21 -33.57 -20.90
CA ASN A 378 13.59 -33.45 -20.41
C ASN A 378 13.81 -34.35 -19.20
N LEU A 379 14.83 -35.21 -19.30
CA LEU A 379 15.18 -36.17 -18.27
C LEU A 379 15.83 -35.49 -17.06
N PHE A 380 15.42 -35.89 -15.85
CA PHE A 380 16.20 -35.59 -14.66
C PHE A 380 17.48 -36.44 -14.64
N THR A 381 18.61 -35.84 -14.30
CA THR A 381 19.91 -36.53 -14.24
C THR A 381 20.03 -37.54 -13.08
N GLY A 382 19.14 -37.45 -12.08
CA GLY A 382 19.13 -38.32 -10.90
C GLY A 382 19.85 -37.75 -9.69
N LEU A 383 19.60 -38.37 -8.53
CA LEU A 383 20.38 -38.25 -7.29
C LEU A 383 20.79 -39.67 -6.90
N ASN A 384 22.04 -40.05 -7.16
CA ASN A 384 22.54 -41.40 -6.88
C ASN A 384 24.04 -41.42 -6.56
N GLY A 385 24.49 -42.46 -5.85
CA GLY A 385 25.88 -42.66 -5.48
C GLY A 385 26.44 -41.49 -4.65
N ALA A 386 27.50 -40.86 -5.14
CA ALA A 386 28.11 -39.70 -4.47
C ALA A 386 27.19 -38.45 -4.43
N ASN A 387 26.15 -38.41 -5.28
CA ASN A 387 25.19 -37.31 -5.36
C ASN A 387 23.83 -37.64 -4.70
N SER A 388 23.73 -38.76 -3.97
CA SER A 388 22.50 -39.13 -3.25
C SER A 388 22.17 -38.13 -2.14
N TRP A 389 20.88 -38.07 -1.78
CA TRP A 389 20.39 -37.25 -0.69
C TRP A 389 20.44 -38.04 0.62
N THR A 390 21.20 -37.57 1.60
CA THR A 390 21.45 -38.26 2.88
C THR A 390 20.92 -37.46 4.08
N PHE A 391 20.59 -38.14 5.17
CA PHE A 391 20.26 -37.55 6.47
C PHE A 391 20.46 -38.56 7.63
N ARG A 392 20.37 -38.14 8.91
CA ARG A 392 20.50 -39.00 10.11
C ARG A 392 19.50 -38.65 11.20
N THR A 393 19.00 -39.66 11.90
CA THR A 393 17.96 -39.54 12.95
C THR A 393 18.50 -39.36 14.38
N LEU A 394 17.59 -39.03 15.31
CA LEU A 394 17.82 -38.73 16.75
C LEU A 394 18.14 -39.97 17.62
N GLY A 395 18.88 -39.79 18.73
CA GLY A 395 19.17 -40.83 19.76
C GLY A 395 18.28 -40.77 21.01
N SER A 396 18.58 -41.60 22.03
CA SER A 396 17.76 -41.80 23.25
C SER A 396 18.60 -41.83 24.55
N ASP A 397 17.94 -41.65 25.70
CA ASP A 397 18.53 -41.26 27.00
C ASP A 397 18.05 -42.18 28.17
N THR A 398 18.63 -42.09 29.37
CA THR A 398 18.39 -43.03 30.50
C THR A 398 18.49 -42.47 31.93
N THR A 399 18.60 -41.14 32.16
CA THR A 399 18.67 -40.55 33.52
C THR A 399 17.32 -40.05 34.07
N ALA A 400 17.23 -39.85 35.39
CA ALA A 400 15.98 -39.61 36.12
C ALA A 400 15.96 -38.21 36.81
N PRO A 401 15.02 -37.30 36.46
CA PRO A 401 15.20 -35.87 36.72
C PRO A 401 15.24 -35.46 38.21
N VAL A 402 16.16 -34.55 38.56
CA VAL A 402 16.35 -34.05 39.93
C VAL A 402 16.03 -32.55 40.05
N LEU A 403 15.15 -32.20 40.98
CA LEU A 403 14.73 -30.80 41.21
C LEU A 403 15.91 -29.93 41.68
N LYS A 404 16.21 -28.86 40.96
CA LYS A 404 17.19 -27.82 41.30
C LYS A 404 16.59 -26.64 42.04
N THR A 405 15.50 -26.06 41.55
CA THR A 405 14.92 -24.82 42.11
C THR A 405 13.39 -24.81 42.09
N ALA A 406 12.80 -24.05 43.01
CA ALA A 406 11.37 -23.74 43.06
C ALA A 406 11.20 -22.23 43.29
N LYS A 407 10.66 -21.51 42.30
CA LYS A 407 10.44 -20.05 42.38
C LYS A 407 9.04 -19.69 41.89
N MET A 408 8.48 -18.60 42.41
CA MET A 408 7.38 -17.93 41.73
C MET A 408 7.89 -17.47 40.36
N TYR A 409 7.10 -17.73 39.33
CA TYR A 409 7.43 -17.43 37.94
C TYR A 409 6.57 -16.30 37.37
N SER A 410 5.31 -16.27 37.79
CA SER A 410 4.44 -15.10 37.73
C SER A 410 3.68 -15.01 39.05
N ASN A 411 2.80 -14.03 39.21
CA ASN A 411 1.90 -13.97 40.37
C ASN A 411 0.96 -15.20 40.50
N SER A 412 0.86 -16.07 39.50
CA SER A 412 -0.09 -17.20 39.47
C SER A 412 0.55 -18.54 39.11
N ILE A 413 1.88 -18.59 38.91
CA ILE A 413 2.59 -19.79 38.46
C ILE A 413 3.87 -19.99 39.27
N ILE A 414 4.11 -21.22 39.71
CA ILE A 414 5.37 -21.68 40.32
C ILE A 414 6.16 -22.44 39.25
N ARG A 415 7.44 -22.10 39.03
CA ARG A 415 8.37 -22.90 38.21
C ARG A 415 9.19 -23.82 39.11
N LEU A 416 9.11 -25.12 38.83
CA LEU A 416 9.96 -26.17 39.36
C LEU A 416 10.99 -26.53 38.27
N THR A 417 12.27 -26.21 38.45
CA THR A 417 13.32 -26.49 37.45
C THR A 417 14.10 -27.74 37.85
N TYR A 418 14.29 -28.68 36.92
CA TYR A 418 15.07 -29.91 37.05
C TYR A 418 16.42 -29.78 36.30
N ASP A 419 17.27 -30.82 36.27
CA ASP A 419 18.56 -30.82 35.54
C ASP A 419 18.56 -31.43 34.14
N GLU A 420 17.49 -32.10 33.73
CA GLU A 420 17.36 -32.73 32.41
C GLU A 420 15.99 -32.47 31.79
N LEU A 421 15.88 -32.68 30.48
CA LEU A 421 14.67 -32.34 29.72
C LEU A 421 13.53 -33.31 30.02
N LEU A 422 12.38 -32.74 30.34
CA LEU A 422 11.21 -33.49 30.78
C LEU A 422 10.30 -33.90 29.61
N SER A 423 9.64 -35.03 29.76
CA SER A 423 8.55 -35.47 28.89
C SER A 423 7.43 -34.43 28.85
N SER A 424 6.89 -34.12 27.67
CA SER A 424 5.70 -33.27 27.51
C SER A 424 4.40 -33.89 28.07
N LEU A 425 4.49 -34.99 28.83
CA LEU A 425 3.37 -35.55 29.57
C LEU A 425 3.12 -34.75 30.87
N ASP A 426 2.38 -33.66 30.72
CA ASP A 426 1.90 -32.82 31.81
C ASP A 426 1.43 -33.63 33.04
N PRO A 427 2.04 -33.48 34.23
CA PRO A 427 1.62 -34.19 35.44
C PRO A 427 0.20 -33.75 35.87
N PHE A 428 -0.51 -34.59 36.63
CA PHE A 428 -1.79 -34.19 37.20
C PHE A 428 -1.62 -33.07 38.22
N ALA A 429 -2.46 -32.03 38.14
CA ALA A 429 -2.53 -30.94 39.13
C ALA A 429 -2.69 -31.44 40.57
N SER A 430 -3.44 -32.53 40.77
CA SER A 430 -3.63 -33.20 42.06
C SER A 430 -2.39 -33.95 42.58
N SER A 431 -1.28 -33.99 41.83
CA SER A 431 0.03 -34.44 42.32
C SER A 431 0.77 -33.34 43.07
N PHE A 432 0.24 -32.11 43.10
CA PHE A 432 0.85 -30.97 43.78
C PHE A 432 -0.05 -30.44 44.90
N THR A 433 0.58 -30.05 46.01
CA THR A 433 -0.08 -29.29 47.08
C THR A 433 0.69 -28.01 47.29
N VAL A 434 0.00 -26.88 47.21
CA VAL A 434 0.59 -25.54 47.39
C VAL A 434 -0.06 -24.86 48.58
N THR A 435 0.73 -24.25 49.45
CA THR A 435 0.24 -23.37 50.52
C THR A 435 0.83 -21.97 50.41
N VAL A 436 0.06 -20.98 50.83
CA VAL A 436 0.44 -19.56 50.84
C VAL A 436 0.04 -18.95 52.17
N ASN A 437 1.03 -18.46 52.93
CA ASN A 437 0.92 -18.10 54.35
C ASN A 437 0.36 -19.23 55.24
N GLY A 438 0.52 -20.50 54.81
CA GLY A 438 0.01 -21.70 55.49
C GLY A 438 -1.31 -22.23 54.93
N GLU A 439 -2.12 -21.40 54.28
CA GLU A 439 -3.41 -21.79 53.70
C GLU A 439 -3.26 -22.49 52.35
N ASN A 440 -4.04 -23.55 52.10
CA ASN A 440 -4.02 -24.26 50.83
C ASN A 440 -4.47 -23.37 49.65
N ARG A 441 -3.79 -23.50 48.52
CA ARG A 441 -4.22 -22.96 47.21
C ARG A 441 -4.47 -24.11 46.24
N ASN A 442 -5.59 -24.04 45.53
CA ASN A 442 -5.87 -24.95 44.43
C ASN A 442 -4.85 -24.77 43.30
N VAL A 443 -4.35 -25.89 42.78
CA VAL A 443 -3.62 -25.96 41.52
C VAL A 443 -4.63 -26.20 40.41
N SER A 444 -4.76 -25.23 39.49
CA SER A 444 -5.73 -25.27 38.39
C SER A 444 -5.27 -26.18 37.25
N THR A 445 -3.97 -26.14 36.96
CA THR A 445 -3.29 -27.04 36.03
C THR A 445 -1.79 -27.11 36.36
N SER A 446 -1.12 -28.14 35.85
CA SER A 446 0.34 -28.25 35.89
C SER A 446 0.84 -28.82 34.57
N TYR A 447 1.80 -28.16 33.95
CA TYR A 447 2.32 -28.53 32.63
C TYR A 447 3.85 -28.53 32.56
N VAL A 448 4.40 -29.25 31.59
CA VAL A 448 5.85 -29.33 31.35
C VAL A 448 6.26 -28.39 30.22
N SER A 449 7.36 -27.66 30.40
CA SER A 449 8.06 -27.00 29.30
C SER A 449 9.58 -27.01 29.54
N GLY A 450 10.30 -27.75 28.70
CA GLY A 450 11.76 -27.91 28.79
C GLY A 450 12.21 -28.74 29.99
N ASP A 451 13.11 -28.17 30.79
CA ASP A 451 13.63 -28.71 32.05
C ASP A 451 12.67 -28.53 33.24
N SER A 452 11.46 -27.98 33.00
CA SER A 452 10.65 -27.37 34.05
C SER A 452 9.19 -27.77 34.05
N VAL A 453 8.64 -27.80 35.26
CA VAL A 453 7.21 -27.97 35.51
C VAL A 453 6.64 -26.65 36.03
N TYR A 454 5.57 -26.20 35.38
CA TYR A 454 4.84 -24.98 35.70
C TYR A 454 3.56 -25.37 36.40
N VAL A 455 3.43 -24.97 37.67
CA VAL A 455 2.28 -25.30 38.53
C VAL A 455 1.45 -24.03 38.69
N VAL A 456 0.26 -24.03 38.09
CA VAL A 456 -0.61 -22.85 37.96
C VAL A 456 -1.66 -22.88 39.07
N LEU A 457 -1.86 -21.74 39.73
CA LEU A 457 -2.81 -21.60 40.85
C LEU A 457 -4.12 -20.96 40.37
N ASP A 458 -5.26 -21.41 40.91
CA ASP A 458 -6.56 -20.76 40.69
C ASP A 458 -6.56 -19.29 41.18
N THR A 459 -5.80 -19.01 42.23
CA THR A 459 -5.72 -17.70 42.89
C THR A 459 -4.28 -17.26 43.05
N GLY A 460 -3.98 -16.04 42.59
CA GLY A 460 -2.63 -15.49 42.62
C GLY A 460 -2.07 -15.25 44.02
N VAL A 461 -0.75 -15.09 44.04
CA VAL A 461 0.10 -14.79 45.20
C VAL A 461 0.56 -13.34 45.08
N ALA A 462 0.52 -12.60 46.19
CA ALA A 462 1.14 -11.27 46.28
C ALA A 462 2.59 -11.36 46.77
N VAL A 463 3.41 -10.37 46.42
CA VAL A 463 4.81 -10.28 46.85
C VAL A 463 4.93 -10.41 48.37
N GLY A 464 5.95 -11.12 48.86
CA GLY A 464 6.19 -11.29 50.30
C GLY A 464 5.22 -12.25 51.03
N GLN A 465 4.25 -12.85 50.36
CA GLN A 465 3.52 -14.01 50.91
C GLN A 465 4.45 -15.24 50.92
N VAL A 466 4.43 -16.03 52.00
CA VAL A 466 5.26 -17.24 52.13
C VAL A 466 4.61 -18.38 51.35
N VAL A 467 5.24 -18.82 50.26
CA VAL A 467 4.72 -19.89 49.41
C VAL A 467 5.49 -21.19 49.63
N ARG A 468 4.77 -22.32 49.70
CA ARG A 468 5.36 -23.67 49.77
C ARG A 468 4.70 -24.62 48.79
N ILE A 469 5.47 -25.57 48.26
CA ILE A 469 4.99 -26.59 47.32
C ILE A 469 5.49 -28.00 47.68
N ALA A 470 4.62 -28.99 47.51
CA ALA A 470 4.92 -30.41 47.56
C ALA A 470 4.54 -31.08 46.23
N TYR A 471 5.24 -32.16 45.88
CA TYR A 471 4.96 -33.03 44.74
C TYR A 471 4.90 -34.50 45.21
N ALA A 472 3.71 -35.08 45.07
CA ALA A 472 3.40 -36.46 45.41
C ALA A 472 2.87 -37.19 44.15
N PRO A 473 3.74 -37.80 43.33
CA PRO A 473 3.30 -38.61 42.21
C PRO A 473 2.50 -39.81 42.69
N GLY A 474 1.21 -39.86 42.34
CA GLY A 474 0.36 -41.02 42.58
C GLY A 474 0.79 -42.25 41.78
N THR A 475 -0.01 -43.30 41.84
CA THR A 475 0.20 -44.55 41.06
C THR A 475 -0.12 -44.39 39.57
N GLY A 476 -0.75 -43.28 39.15
CA GLY A 476 -1.14 -43.01 37.76
C GLY A 476 0.03 -42.71 36.81
N THR A 477 -0.28 -42.65 35.51
CA THR A 477 0.70 -42.55 34.41
C THR A 477 1.26 -41.14 34.15
N ARG A 478 0.59 -40.08 34.61
CA ARG A 478 1.01 -38.68 34.39
C ARG A 478 1.88 -38.18 35.55
N LYS A 479 3.16 -38.54 35.50
CA LYS A 479 4.21 -38.13 36.46
C LYS A 479 5.22 -37.23 35.75
N ILE A 480 5.93 -36.41 36.51
CA ILE A 480 7.16 -35.76 36.05
C ILE A 480 8.18 -36.85 35.72
N GLN A 481 8.73 -36.83 34.52
CA GLN A 481 9.68 -37.82 33.99
C GLN A 481 10.50 -37.19 32.85
N ASP A 482 11.67 -37.73 32.51
CA ASP A 482 12.49 -37.26 31.37
C ASP A 482 11.85 -37.62 30.00
N LEU A 483 12.47 -37.18 28.92
CA LEU A 483 12.06 -37.54 27.54
C LEU A 483 12.13 -39.06 27.23
N SER A 484 12.78 -39.87 28.08
CA SER A 484 12.89 -41.33 27.95
C SER A 484 12.11 -42.12 29.01
N PHE A 485 11.16 -41.47 29.71
CA PHE A 485 10.18 -42.05 30.66
C PHE A 485 10.72 -42.50 32.04
N ASN A 486 11.89 -42.02 32.43
CA ASN A 486 12.46 -42.14 33.77
C ASN A 486 11.83 -41.11 34.72
N ALA A 487 11.12 -41.58 35.75
CA ALA A 487 10.30 -40.72 36.60
C ALA A 487 11.08 -39.97 37.69
N ALA A 488 10.77 -38.68 37.88
CA ALA A 488 11.36 -37.82 38.89
C ALA A 488 10.85 -38.11 40.31
N ALA A 489 11.71 -37.89 41.30
CA ALA A 489 11.42 -38.18 42.71
C ALA A 489 10.36 -37.25 43.34
N ALA A 490 9.62 -37.78 44.32
CA ALA A 490 8.67 -37.04 45.15
C ALA A 490 9.39 -36.09 46.12
N PHE A 491 8.73 -35.00 46.54
CA PHE A 491 9.24 -34.09 47.57
C PHE A 491 8.12 -33.38 48.34
N SER A 492 8.40 -32.94 49.56
CA SER A 492 7.45 -32.23 50.42
C SER A 492 7.91 -30.79 50.74
N ALA A 493 6.93 -29.91 50.96
CA ALA A 493 7.04 -28.61 51.64
C ALA A 493 8.28 -27.76 51.29
N ARG A 494 8.66 -27.67 50.02
CA ARG A 494 9.72 -26.77 49.55
C ARG A 494 9.25 -25.33 49.61
N ASP A 495 10.01 -24.46 50.26
CA ASP A 495 9.84 -23.01 50.14
C ASP A 495 10.01 -22.57 48.68
N VAL A 496 9.17 -21.62 48.25
CA VAL A 496 9.15 -21.08 46.89
C VAL A 496 9.48 -19.60 46.94
N GLU A 497 10.52 -19.20 46.21
CA GLU A 497 11.01 -17.81 46.22
C GLU A 497 10.00 -16.85 45.59
N ASN A 498 9.51 -15.87 46.37
CA ASN A 498 8.43 -14.95 45.99
C ASN A 498 8.90 -13.48 45.93
N ASN A 499 9.87 -13.23 45.04
CA ASN A 499 10.52 -11.92 44.82
C ASN A 499 9.93 -11.13 43.63
N LEU A 500 8.76 -11.53 43.12
CA LEU A 500 8.16 -10.96 41.91
C LEU A 500 7.33 -9.72 42.20
N ASP A 501 7.75 -8.58 41.66
CA ASP A 501 6.81 -7.49 41.35
C ASP A 501 5.78 -7.98 40.31
N SER A 502 4.56 -7.44 40.31
CA SER A 502 3.38 -8.08 39.69
C SER A 502 3.27 -7.89 38.17
N ILE A 503 4.32 -8.24 37.43
CA ILE A 503 4.45 -8.11 35.97
C ILE A 503 4.96 -9.40 35.31
N MET A 504 4.67 -9.55 34.02
CA MET A 504 4.77 -10.82 33.28
C MET A 504 6.21 -11.15 32.80
N SER A 505 6.38 -12.35 32.26
CA SER A 505 7.65 -13.06 32.06
C SER A 505 8.69 -12.41 31.12
N LYS A 506 9.96 -12.72 31.37
CA LYS A 506 11.16 -12.30 30.61
C LYS A 506 12.04 -13.52 30.25
N PRO A 507 13.03 -13.39 29.34
CA PRO A 507 14.02 -14.43 29.06
C PRO A 507 14.82 -14.86 30.30
N ARG A 508 15.27 -16.13 30.31
CA ARG A 508 16.11 -16.73 31.35
C ARG A 508 17.61 -16.70 31.00
N GLU A 509 17.92 -16.81 29.72
CA GLU A 509 19.29 -16.86 29.16
C GLU A 509 19.27 -16.46 27.68
N GLY A 510 20.43 -16.10 27.14
CA GLY A 510 20.58 -15.91 25.70
C GLY A 510 22.04 -16.01 25.24
N THR A 511 22.24 -16.42 23.99
CA THR A 511 23.55 -16.63 23.36
C THR A 511 23.63 -15.96 21.98
N ALA A 512 24.76 -15.34 21.66
CA ALA A 512 25.06 -14.75 20.37
C ALA A 512 26.21 -15.53 19.70
N TYR A 513 26.09 -15.88 18.43
CA TYR A 513 27.17 -16.49 17.65
C TYR A 513 27.10 -16.03 16.20
N ASN A 514 28.18 -15.42 15.70
CA ASN A 514 28.19 -14.71 14.43
C ASN A 514 26.96 -13.78 14.32
N SER A 515 26.11 -13.97 13.29
CA SER A 515 24.93 -13.16 13.01
C SER A 515 23.62 -13.78 13.52
N THR A 516 23.66 -14.47 14.67
CA THR A 516 22.46 -15.03 15.33
C THR A 516 22.50 -14.81 16.83
N ILE A 517 21.35 -14.44 17.41
CA ILE A 517 21.08 -14.49 18.85
C ILE A 517 19.94 -15.49 19.11
N SER A 518 20.12 -16.36 20.11
CA SER A 518 19.07 -17.20 20.68
C SER A 518 18.68 -16.65 22.05
N LEU A 519 17.41 -16.33 22.26
CA LEU A 519 16.83 -15.94 23.55
C LEU A 519 15.89 -17.04 24.04
N TYR A 520 16.10 -17.54 25.26
CA TYR A 520 15.26 -18.58 25.81
C TYR A 520 14.38 -18.00 26.93
N TYR A 521 13.07 -18.13 26.79
CA TYR A 521 12.08 -17.86 27.83
C TYR A 521 11.94 -19.06 28.76
N PRO A 522 11.27 -18.94 29.91
CA PRO A 522 10.92 -20.10 30.73
C PRO A 522 9.71 -20.85 30.16
N GLU A 523 8.58 -20.17 29.93
CA GLU A 523 7.38 -20.77 29.32
C GLU A 523 7.44 -20.83 27.79
N THR A 524 6.51 -21.59 27.21
CA THR A 524 6.26 -21.61 25.77
C THR A 524 5.68 -20.28 25.32
N VAL A 525 6.32 -19.64 24.35
CA VAL A 525 5.89 -18.33 23.84
C VAL A 525 5.38 -18.42 22.40
N TYR A 526 4.36 -17.63 22.11
CA TYR A 526 3.75 -17.56 20.78
C TYR A 526 4.13 -16.26 20.10
N ILE A 527 4.67 -16.38 18.88
CA ILE A 527 4.93 -15.29 17.96
C ILE A 527 4.02 -15.51 16.75
N ASN A 528 2.92 -14.76 16.69
CA ASN A 528 1.89 -14.93 15.66
C ASN A 528 2.25 -14.28 14.31
N SER A 529 3.30 -13.46 14.26
CA SER A 529 3.84 -12.84 13.05
C SER A 529 5.36 -12.69 13.16
N SER A 530 6.08 -12.79 12.04
CA SER A 530 7.48 -12.35 11.93
C SER A 530 7.69 -10.90 12.36
N ASP A 531 6.62 -10.09 12.35
CA ASP A 531 6.59 -8.72 12.85
C ASP A 531 6.71 -8.59 14.38
N ALA A 532 7.08 -9.67 15.09
CA ALA A 532 7.60 -9.58 16.46
C ALA A 532 9.11 -9.28 16.52
N VAL A 533 9.92 -9.53 15.47
CA VAL A 533 11.39 -9.24 15.50
C VAL A 533 11.68 -7.78 15.84
N ARG A 534 10.81 -6.99 15.26
CA ARG A 534 10.44 -5.59 15.37
C ARG A 534 10.26 -5.02 16.78
N GLN A 535 9.94 -5.87 17.74
CA GLN A 535 9.75 -5.51 19.13
C GLN A 535 11.05 -5.69 19.93
N PHE A 536 12.05 -6.36 19.34
CA PHE A 536 13.36 -6.52 19.92
C PHE A 536 14.34 -5.49 19.34
N SER A 537 15.30 -5.06 20.16
CA SER A 537 16.42 -4.23 19.72
C SER A 537 17.73 -4.77 20.28
N VAL A 538 18.73 -4.99 19.43
CA VAL A 538 20.05 -5.51 19.84
C VAL A 538 21.07 -4.38 19.85
N THR A 539 21.96 -4.35 20.84
CA THR A 539 23.17 -3.53 20.85
C THR A 539 24.39 -4.38 21.14
N ALA A 540 25.51 -4.10 20.49
CA ALA A 540 26.83 -4.68 20.73
C ALA A 540 27.82 -3.51 21.00
N ASP A 541 28.49 -3.52 22.15
CA ASP A 541 29.26 -2.37 22.68
C ASP A 541 28.46 -1.05 22.64
N GLY A 542 27.18 -1.12 23.00
CA GLY A 542 26.23 0.01 22.95
C GLY A 542 25.81 0.46 21.54
N THR A 543 26.48 -0.02 20.49
CA THR A 543 26.13 0.28 19.10
C THR A 543 25.00 -0.63 18.63
N THR A 544 23.95 -0.08 18.03
CA THR A 544 22.80 -0.88 17.54
C THR A 544 23.22 -1.90 16.48
N VAL A 545 22.72 -3.13 16.61
CA VAL A 545 22.83 -4.18 15.60
C VAL A 545 21.41 -4.46 15.07
N GLY A 546 21.24 -4.38 13.75
CA GLY A 546 19.95 -4.65 13.12
C GLY A 546 19.56 -6.13 13.24
N ILE A 547 18.26 -6.41 13.16
CA ILE A 547 17.73 -7.77 13.23
C ILE A 547 16.97 -8.06 11.93
N ASN A 548 17.45 -9.04 11.17
CA ASN A 548 16.90 -9.44 9.87
C ASN A 548 15.59 -10.23 10.01
N SER A 549 15.47 -11.06 11.05
CA SER A 549 14.31 -11.93 11.28
C SER A 549 14.22 -12.42 12.72
N ILE A 550 13.00 -12.79 13.13
CA ILE A 550 12.71 -13.58 14.34
C ILE A 550 12.13 -14.93 13.92
N SER A 551 12.30 -15.93 14.76
CA SER A 551 11.46 -17.14 14.75
C SER A 551 11.25 -17.68 16.16
N THR A 552 10.10 -18.33 16.35
CA THR A 552 9.90 -19.32 17.40
C THR A 552 9.18 -20.52 16.79
N ASN A 553 9.37 -21.70 17.37
CA ASN A 553 8.74 -22.94 16.90
C ASN A 553 7.62 -23.37 17.86
N ASN A 554 6.79 -22.41 18.31
CA ASN A 554 5.82 -22.57 19.41
C ASN A 554 6.47 -23.21 20.65
N SER A 555 7.61 -22.65 21.07
CA SER A 555 8.46 -23.20 22.15
C SER A 555 8.95 -22.09 23.07
N SER A 556 9.81 -22.42 24.04
CA SER A 556 10.46 -21.43 24.89
C SER A 556 11.71 -20.79 24.27
N LEU A 557 12.00 -21.03 22.97
CA LEU A 557 13.12 -20.38 22.24
C LEU A 557 12.62 -19.36 21.23
N VAL A 558 13.24 -18.18 21.24
CA VAL A 558 13.09 -17.09 20.28
C VAL A 558 14.45 -16.80 19.64
N THR A 559 14.59 -17.04 18.34
CA THR A 559 15.84 -16.81 17.59
C THR A 559 15.75 -15.52 16.80
N LEU A 560 16.80 -14.71 16.84
CA LEU A 560 16.97 -13.42 16.16
C LEU A 560 18.17 -13.50 15.21
N SER A 561 17.99 -13.34 13.90
CA SER A 561 19.11 -13.21 12.95
C SER A 561 19.54 -11.76 12.82
N LEU A 562 20.85 -11.48 12.79
CA LEU A 562 21.41 -10.13 12.86
C LEU A 562 21.93 -9.60 11.52
N SER A 563 21.90 -8.28 11.33
CA SER A 563 22.36 -7.60 10.12
C SER A 563 23.89 -7.59 9.94
N ARG A 564 24.64 -7.98 10.97
CA ARG A 564 26.08 -8.27 10.91
C ARG A 564 26.44 -9.37 11.92
N SER A 565 27.62 -9.96 11.78
CA SER A 565 28.18 -10.78 12.86
C SER A 565 28.58 -9.92 14.06
N ILE A 566 28.30 -10.43 15.26
CA ILE A 566 28.96 -10.03 16.50
C ILE A 566 30.45 -10.39 16.40
N GLN A 567 31.32 -9.55 16.96
CA GLN A 567 32.77 -9.70 16.96
C GLN A 567 33.27 -10.15 18.34
N ASN A 568 34.52 -10.61 18.41
CA ASN A 568 35.16 -11.02 19.66
C ASN A 568 35.23 -9.84 20.66
N GLY A 569 34.61 -10.02 21.83
CA GLY A 569 34.65 -9.02 22.89
C GLY A 569 33.73 -7.83 22.68
N GLU A 570 32.63 -7.99 21.94
CA GLU A 570 31.52 -7.05 21.98
C GLU A 570 30.50 -7.46 23.05
N VAL A 571 30.13 -6.52 23.93
CA VAL A 571 29.13 -6.70 24.97
C VAL A 571 27.73 -6.63 24.36
N VAL A 572 27.06 -7.77 24.21
CA VAL A 572 25.74 -7.86 23.58
C VAL A 572 24.62 -7.70 24.62
N ARG A 573 23.67 -6.81 24.32
CA ARG A 573 22.41 -6.64 25.06
C ARG A 573 21.22 -6.66 24.11
N VAL A 574 20.06 -7.08 24.61
CA VAL A 574 18.79 -7.09 23.88
C VAL A 574 17.67 -6.49 24.73
N SER A 575 16.85 -5.64 24.13
CA SER A 575 15.59 -5.16 24.72
C SER A 575 14.39 -5.77 23.97
N TYR A 576 13.24 -5.77 24.61
CA TYR A 576 11.93 -6.15 24.06
C TYR A 576 10.86 -5.18 24.55
N GLU A 577 10.09 -4.59 23.63
CA GLU A 577 8.98 -3.67 23.92
C GLU A 577 7.67 -4.18 23.27
N PRO A 578 6.69 -4.68 24.07
CA PRO A 578 5.46 -5.28 23.53
C PRO A 578 4.54 -4.23 22.89
N GLY A 579 4.55 -4.19 21.55
CA GLY A 579 3.55 -3.51 20.71
C GLY A 579 2.52 -4.49 20.13
N SER A 580 1.92 -4.19 18.97
CA SER A 580 0.78 -4.93 18.40
C SER A 580 1.00 -6.39 17.97
N TRP A 581 2.25 -6.85 17.89
CA TRP A 581 2.61 -8.26 17.62
C TRP A 581 3.29 -8.91 18.82
N PRO A 582 2.73 -8.79 20.04
CA PRO A 582 3.46 -9.14 21.25
C PRO A 582 3.77 -10.64 21.25
N VAL A 583 4.95 -10.96 21.75
CA VAL A 583 5.26 -12.31 22.24
C VAL A 583 4.23 -12.64 23.33
N LYS A 584 3.48 -13.72 23.17
CA LYS A 584 2.37 -14.09 24.06
C LYS A 584 2.64 -15.36 24.86
N ASP A 585 2.02 -15.44 26.03
CA ASP A 585 1.92 -16.68 26.80
C ASP A 585 0.90 -17.67 26.18
N THR A 586 0.77 -18.86 26.80
CA THR A 586 -0.18 -19.91 26.40
C THR A 586 -1.66 -19.53 26.55
N ARG A 587 -1.97 -18.43 27.25
CA ARG A 587 -3.32 -17.87 27.44
C ARG A 587 -3.60 -16.71 26.47
N GLY A 588 -2.65 -16.38 25.58
CA GLY A 588 -2.74 -15.30 24.61
C GLY A 588 -2.48 -13.90 25.19
N GLN A 589 -2.02 -13.80 26.43
CA GLN A 589 -1.67 -12.54 27.08
C GLN A 589 -0.28 -12.06 26.60
N ALA A 590 -0.13 -10.76 26.39
CA ALA A 590 1.14 -10.17 25.97
C ALA A 590 2.16 -10.21 27.11
N LEU A 591 3.35 -10.76 26.84
CA LEU A 591 4.47 -10.70 27.80
C LEU A 591 4.95 -9.26 28.00
N ALA A 592 5.45 -8.98 29.20
CA ALA A 592 5.93 -7.65 29.58
C ALA A 592 7.28 -7.32 28.91
N GLY A 593 7.54 -6.02 28.74
CA GLY A 593 8.80 -5.54 28.20
C GLY A 593 10.00 -5.74 29.15
N PHE A 594 11.19 -5.74 28.56
CA PHE A 594 12.46 -5.69 29.28
C PHE A 594 13.50 -4.92 28.46
N SER A 595 14.43 -4.25 29.14
CA SER A 595 15.44 -3.42 28.48
C SER A 595 16.85 -3.86 28.85
N GLY A 596 17.72 -4.05 27.86
CA GLY A 596 19.15 -4.26 28.09
C GLY A 596 19.56 -5.63 28.64
N PHE A 597 18.74 -6.67 28.46
CA PHE A 597 19.04 -8.05 28.86
C PHE A 597 20.34 -8.54 28.20
N TYR A 598 21.30 -8.96 29.02
CA TYR A 598 22.61 -9.38 28.55
C TYR A 598 22.58 -10.73 27.80
N VAL A 599 23.39 -10.85 26.76
CA VAL A 599 23.51 -12.05 25.92
C VAL A 599 24.97 -12.49 25.85
N ARG A 600 25.21 -13.78 26.09
CA ARG A 600 26.54 -14.42 26.02
C ARG A 600 27.09 -14.35 24.59
N ASN A 601 28.13 -13.59 24.36
CA ASN A 601 28.82 -13.53 23.07
C ASN A 601 29.73 -14.76 22.88
N SER A 602 29.28 -15.83 22.24
CA SER A 602 30.05 -17.08 22.07
C SER A 602 31.33 -16.98 21.23
N LEU A 603 31.71 -15.78 20.76
CA LEU A 603 33.01 -15.49 20.12
C LEU A 603 33.98 -14.72 21.04
N ASP A 604 33.58 -14.43 22.28
CA ASP A 604 34.35 -13.63 23.23
C ASP A 604 35.54 -14.38 23.84
N THR A 605 36.71 -13.75 23.77
CA THR A 605 37.96 -14.15 24.41
C THR A 605 38.63 -13.01 25.20
N LYS A 606 37.91 -11.90 25.46
CA LYS A 606 38.40 -10.82 26.32
C LYS A 606 38.12 -11.16 27.78
N ALA A 607 38.94 -10.63 28.69
CA ALA A 607 38.72 -10.77 30.13
C ALA A 607 37.92 -9.57 30.66
N PRO A 608 36.96 -9.76 31.57
CA PRO A 608 36.15 -8.67 32.08
C PRO A 608 37.00 -7.68 32.89
N GLU A 609 36.88 -6.41 32.52
CA GLU A 609 37.60 -5.26 33.05
C GLU A 609 36.85 -4.61 34.21
N PHE A 610 37.52 -4.42 35.34
CA PHE A 610 37.05 -3.55 36.42
C PHE A 610 36.85 -2.10 35.93
N LYS A 611 35.70 -1.50 36.23
CA LYS A 611 35.41 -0.09 35.94
C LYS A 611 35.47 0.81 37.17
N ASN A 612 34.71 0.49 38.22
CA ASN A 612 34.74 1.23 39.48
C ASN A 612 34.26 0.37 40.67
N ALA A 613 34.41 0.92 41.88
CA ALA A 613 33.75 0.40 43.07
C ALA A 613 33.19 1.53 43.95
N GLU A 614 32.05 1.27 44.58
CA GLU A 614 31.32 2.18 45.46
C GLU A 614 30.91 1.48 46.75
N VAL A 615 30.71 2.22 47.85
CA VAL A 615 30.33 1.65 49.15
C VAL A 615 29.32 2.51 49.90
N SER A 616 28.32 1.87 50.49
CA SER A 616 27.33 2.51 51.36
C SER A 616 27.02 1.61 52.55
N GLY A 617 27.33 2.08 53.77
CA GLY A 617 27.20 1.28 54.98
C GLY A 617 28.02 -0.01 54.89
N SER A 618 27.38 -1.17 55.04
CA SER A 618 28.00 -2.50 54.97
C SER A 618 27.99 -3.12 53.56
N THR A 619 27.59 -2.39 52.52
CA THR A 619 27.46 -2.92 51.16
C THR A 619 28.40 -2.21 50.20
N LEU A 620 29.21 -2.99 49.47
CA LEU A 620 30.19 -2.51 48.50
C LEU A 620 29.86 -3.11 47.12
N TRP A 621 29.76 -2.24 46.12
CA TRP A 621 29.43 -2.59 44.73
C TRP A 621 30.66 -2.46 43.83
N ILE A 622 30.90 -3.45 42.98
CA ILE A 622 32.02 -3.50 42.03
C ILE A 622 31.43 -3.62 40.63
N ARG A 623 31.69 -2.66 39.74
CA ARG A 623 31.23 -2.69 38.34
C ARG A 623 32.32 -3.18 37.40
N TYR A 624 31.92 -4.03 36.47
CA TYR A 624 32.71 -4.44 35.32
C TYR A 624 32.19 -3.78 34.03
N ASN A 625 32.91 -3.94 32.93
CA ASN A 625 32.51 -3.47 31.59
C ASN A 625 31.39 -4.32 30.96
N GLU A 626 31.20 -5.54 31.45
CA GLU A 626 30.47 -6.62 30.80
C GLU A 626 29.87 -7.59 31.85
N PRO A 627 28.92 -8.47 31.48
CA PRO A 627 28.23 -9.34 32.42
C PRO A 627 29.08 -10.55 32.86
N LEU A 628 29.02 -10.86 34.15
CA LEU A 628 29.79 -11.92 34.80
C LEU A 628 28.99 -13.24 34.92
N SER A 629 29.68 -14.39 34.87
CA SER A 629 29.03 -15.68 35.14
C SER A 629 28.68 -15.84 36.62
N ARG A 630 27.40 -16.05 36.89
CA ARG A 630 26.87 -16.35 38.24
C ARG A 630 27.24 -17.77 38.73
N THR A 631 27.84 -18.63 37.89
CA THR A 631 28.18 -20.03 38.27
C THR A 631 29.41 -20.13 39.18
N ASN A 632 30.38 -19.21 39.03
CA ASN A 632 31.71 -19.31 39.63
C ASN A 632 31.89 -18.29 40.77
N LYS A 633 30.94 -18.22 41.71
CA LYS A 633 30.99 -17.34 42.89
C LYS A 633 32.33 -17.48 43.62
N PRO A 634 33.22 -16.46 43.64
CA PRO A 634 34.53 -16.57 44.25
C PRO A 634 34.44 -16.71 45.77
N LEU A 635 35.47 -17.31 46.36
CA LEU A 635 35.58 -17.42 47.80
C LEU A 635 35.72 -16.02 48.43
N LYS A 636 35.15 -15.84 49.62
CA LYS A 636 35.19 -14.57 50.37
C LYS A 636 36.63 -14.10 50.64
N SER A 637 37.55 -15.06 50.79
CA SER A 637 39.00 -14.87 50.97
C SER A 637 39.76 -14.40 49.71
N GLN A 638 39.12 -14.37 48.54
CA GLN A 638 39.71 -13.82 47.31
C GLN A 638 39.51 -12.31 47.19
N TYR A 639 38.65 -11.72 48.03
CA TYR A 639 38.52 -10.27 48.16
C TYR A 639 39.24 -9.81 49.42
N SER A 640 39.94 -8.68 49.32
CA SER A 640 40.46 -7.95 50.48
C SER A 640 39.94 -6.53 50.42
N VAL A 641 39.19 -6.13 51.45
CA VAL A 641 38.69 -4.76 51.60
C VAL A 641 39.42 -4.16 52.79
N LEU A 642 40.17 -3.08 52.54
CA LEU A 642 40.82 -2.31 53.60
C LEU A 642 39.99 -1.06 53.87
N VAL A 643 39.76 -0.76 55.16
CA VAL A 643 39.14 0.47 55.65
C VAL A 643 40.13 1.13 56.60
N ASP A 644 40.60 2.33 56.25
CA ASP A 644 41.69 3.04 56.94
C ASP A 644 42.96 2.17 57.12
N GLY A 645 43.25 1.35 56.10
CA GLY A 645 44.37 0.40 56.08
C GLY A 645 44.17 -0.89 56.87
N LYS A 646 43.02 -1.09 57.54
CA LYS A 646 42.69 -2.30 58.30
C LYS A 646 41.74 -3.20 57.51
N ALA A 647 41.98 -4.51 57.53
CA ALA A 647 41.13 -5.46 56.81
C ALA A 647 39.73 -5.56 57.42
N VAL A 648 38.70 -5.51 56.57
CA VAL A 648 37.31 -5.82 56.90
C VAL A 648 36.90 -7.09 56.13
N PHE A 649 36.35 -8.07 56.85
CA PHE A 649 35.95 -9.34 56.26
C PHE A 649 34.75 -9.17 55.31
N VAL A 650 34.76 -9.91 54.20
CA VAL A 650 33.60 -10.08 53.33
C VAL A 650 32.73 -11.20 53.90
N ASN A 651 31.54 -10.84 54.34
CA ASN A 651 30.54 -11.77 54.88
C ASN A 651 29.76 -12.49 53.77
N ASP A 652 29.50 -11.86 52.62
CA ASP A 652 29.02 -12.58 51.43
C ASP A 652 29.34 -11.85 50.11
N THR A 653 29.23 -12.60 49.00
CA THR A 653 29.53 -12.19 47.62
C THR A 653 28.34 -12.50 46.73
N GLU A 654 27.73 -11.53 46.05
CA GLU A 654 26.67 -11.75 45.06
C GLU A 654 27.10 -11.26 43.68
N ILE A 655 26.59 -11.87 42.62
CA ILE A 655 26.88 -11.52 41.22
C ILE A 655 25.56 -11.32 40.48
N GLU A 656 25.33 -10.09 40.03
CA GLU A 656 24.18 -9.71 39.21
C GLU A 656 24.67 -8.94 37.98
N ASP A 657 24.61 -9.60 36.82
CA ASP A 657 25.00 -9.04 35.53
C ASP A 657 26.43 -8.43 35.55
N ASP A 658 26.60 -7.13 35.36
CA ASP A 658 27.92 -6.45 35.41
C ASP A 658 28.41 -6.08 36.82
N LEU A 659 27.67 -6.51 37.86
CA LEU A 659 27.89 -6.12 39.26
C LEU A 659 28.32 -7.30 40.13
N VAL A 660 29.35 -7.09 40.95
CA VAL A 660 29.60 -7.89 42.15
C VAL A 660 29.22 -7.06 43.38
N THR A 661 28.36 -7.60 44.23
CA THR A 661 27.98 -6.98 45.52
C THR A 661 28.67 -7.73 46.65
N LEU A 662 29.48 -7.04 47.45
CA LEU A 662 30.07 -7.55 48.67
C LEU A 662 29.28 -7.06 49.89
N THR A 663 28.90 -7.99 50.76
CA THR A 663 28.45 -7.65 52.12
C THR A 663 29.64 -7.68 53.05
N LEU A 664 29.95 -6.55 53.69
CA LEU A 664 31.07 -6.38 54.62
C LEU A 664 30.65 -6.72 56.06
N ALA A 665 31.60 -7.18 56.87
CA ALA A 665 31.37 -7.55 58.27
C ALA A 665 31.15 -6.35 59.21
N SER A 666 31.45 -5.13 58.75
CA SER A 666 31.17 -3.88 59.47
C SER A 666 30.78 -2.77 58.47
N THR A 667 30.02 -1.80 58.96
CA THR A 667 29.63 -0.62 58.17
C THR A 667 30.80 0.33 57.98
N VAL A 668 31.03 0.77 56.75
CA VAL A 668 31.87 1.91 56.39
C VAL A 668 31.11 3.21 56.62
N SER A 669 31.82 4.26 57.05
CA SER A 669 31.32 5.64 57.11
C SER A 669 32.04 6.56 56.11
N SER A 670 31.42 7.68 55.76
CA SER A 670 31.84 8.58 54.67
C SER A 670 33.17 9.30 54.88
N THR A 671 33.80 9.17 56.04
CA THR A 671 35.10 9.79 56.37
C THR A 671 36.27 8.80 56.31
N GLN A 672 36.04 7.56 55.87
CA GLN A 672 37.01 6.47 55.91
C GLN A 672 37.54 6.13 54.52
N ASN A 673 38.85 5.90 54.42
CA ASN A 673 39.49 5.54 53.16
C ASN A 673 39.32 4.05 52.90
N VAL A 674 38.63 3.69 51.81
CA VAL A 674 38.37 2.29 51.45
C VAL A 674 39.10 1.91 50.17
N SER A 675 39.78 0.76 50.18
CA SER A 675 40.39 0.15 49.00
C SER A 675 40.06 -1.34 48.86
N LEU A 676 39.99 -1.79 47.61
CA LEU A 676 39.59 -3.12 47.21
C LEU A 676 40.72 -3.83 46.45
N SER A 677 41.03 -5.06 46.84
CA SER A 677 41.79 -6.00 46.02
C SER A 677 40.96 -7.27 45.75
N TYR A 678 41.17 -7.87 44.58
CA TYR A 678 40.57 -9.15 44.18
C TYR A 678 41.63 -10.05 43.56
N VAL A 679 41.73 -11.29 44.05
CA VAL A 679 42.72 -12.29 43.67
C VAL A 679 42.04 -13.46 42.93
N PRO A 680 42.31 -13.66 41.62
CA PRO A 680 41.83 -14.84 40.90
C PRO A 680 42.35 -16.15 41.52
N GLY A 681 41.44 -17.09 41.76
CA GLY A 681 41.72 -18.43 42.31
C GLY A 681 40.96 -19.52 41.56
N THR A 682 40.79 -20.70 42.17
CA THR A 682 40.10 -21.84 41.52
C THR A 682 38.64 -21.53 41.20
N LEU A 683 37.93 -20.86 42.11
CA LEU A 683 36.64 -20.23 41.85
C LEU A 683 36.90 -18.74 41.59
N ARG A 684 36.94 -18.34 40.33
CA ARG A 684 37.25 -16.97 39.91
C ARG A 684 36.09 -16.37 39.14
N LEU A 685 35.93 -15.05 39.27
CA LEU A 685 35.08 -14.28 38.38
C LEU A 685 35.51 -14.59 36.94
N THR A 686 34.51 -14.89 36.13
CA THR A 686 34.61 -14.88 34.67
C THR A 686 33.51 -13.99 34.14
N ASP A 687 33.66 -13.55 32.90
CA ASP A 687 32.53 -13.15 32.06
C ASP A 687 31.53 -14.31 31.90
N LEU A 688 30.50 -14.12 31.07
CA LEU A 688 29.61 -15.21 30.70
C LEU A 688 30.37 -16.38 30.02
N ASN A 689 31.37 -16.13 29.17
CA ASN A 689 32.05 -17.17 28.38
C ASN A 689 33.02 -18.07 29.15
N GLY A 690 33.57 -17.63 30.27
CA GLY A 690 34.61 -18.33 31.04
C GLY A 690 35.99 -17.66 31.01
N ASN A 691 36.12 -16.49 30.39
CA ASN A 691 37.34 -15.69 30.39
C ASN A 691 37.55 -15.08 31.80
N PRO A 692 38.71 -15.33 32.46
CA PRO A 692 38.90 -14.98 33.86
C PRO A 692 39.18 -13.49 34.07
N ALA A 693 38.48 -12.88 35.03
CA ALA A 693 38.69 -11.48 35.40
C ALA A 693 40.12 -11.23 35.90
N GLY A 694 40.65 -10.04 35.60
CA GLY A 694 41.97 -9.60 36.03
C GLY A 694 42.10 -9.42 37.55
N TYR A 695 43.35 -9.34 38.02
CA TYR A 695 43.70 -8.99 39.40
C TYR A 695 43.37 -7.51 39.67
N ILE A 696 42.67 -7.22 40.77
CA ILE A 696 42.46 -5.85 41.26
C ILE A 696 43.41 -5.62 42.43
N ASN A 697 44.14 -4.50 42.41
CA ASN A 697 45.12 -4.13 43.44
C ASN A 697 44.80 -2.78 44.08
N LEU A 698 44.30 -2.80 45.32
CA LEU A 698 44.06 -1.61 46.16
C LEU A 698 43.30 -0.49 45.44
N ALA A 699 42.34 -0.86 44.58
CA ALA A 699 41.54 0.10 43.84
C ALA A 699 40.70 0.95 44.81
N PRO A 700 40.65 2.29 44.66
CA PRO A 700 39.90 3.15 45.54
C PRO A 700 38.39 2.89 45.39
N VAL A 701 37.68 2.90 46.53
CA VAL A 701 36.24 2.67 46.59
C VAL A 701 35.55 3.96 47.04
N THR A 702 34.58 4.44 46.26
CA THR A 702 33.92 5.73 46.52
C THR A 702 32.77 5.56 47.50
N TYR A 703 32.70 6.35 48.58
CA TYR A 703 31.54 6.33 49.46
C TYR A 703 30.34 7.01 48.80
N THR A 704 29.17 6.36 48.81
CA THR A 704 27.92 6.91 48.27
C THR A 704 26.78 6.90 49.28
N TYR A 705 26.01 7.98 49.29
CA TYR A 705 24.68 8.03 49.92
C TYR A 705 23.66 7.64 48.84
N GLY A 706 22.77 6.70 49.13
CA GLY A 706 21.87 6.07 48.13
C GLY A 706 20.83 7.02 47.49
N ASN A 707 19.92 6.55 46.65
CA ASN A 707 19.48 5.17 46.45
C ASN A 707 18.72 5.00 45.11
N GLY A 708 19.41 4.60 44.03
CA GLY A 708 18.87 3.88 42.86
C GLY A 708 17.75 4.47 41.97
N LYS A 709 16.85 5.33 42.47
CA LYS A 709 15.58 5.73 41.84
C LYS A 709 15.65 6.90 40.85
N ILE A 710 16.76 7.63 40.80
CA ILE A 710 16.93 8.80 39.91
C ILE A 710 17.62 8.37 38.62
N LEU A 711 17.20 8.96 37.49
CA LEU A 711 17.68 8.62 36.15
C LEU A 711 18.62 9.69 35.57
N SER A 712 18.27 10.97 35.69
CA SER A 712 19.15 12.09 35.32
C SER A 712 18.68 13.42 35.92
N ALA A 713 19.54 14.44 35.88
CA ALA A 713 19.16 15.83 36.12
C ALA A 713 19.76 16.70 35.01
N VAL A 714 18.93 17.46 34.31
CA VAL A 714 19.29 18.23 33.10
C VAL A 714 19.01 19.71 33.34
N LEU A 715 19.91 20.58 32.90
CA LEU A 715 19.74 22.04 32.93
C LEU A 715 19.66 22.58 31.49
N GLN A 716 18.59 23.32 31.20
CA GLN A 716 18.38 23.99 29.92
C GLN A 716 17.94 25.44 30.18
N GLY A 717 18.81 26.40 29.84
CA GLY A 717 18.61 27.81 30.17
C GLY A 717 18.56 28.04 31.68
N ASP A 718 17.39 28.46 32.16
CA ASP A 718 17.06 28.75 33.56
C ASP A 718 16.18 27.66 34.22
N THR A 719 16.06 26.49 33.59
CA THR A 719 15.12 25.44 33.99
C THR A 719 15.85 24.11 34.20
N VAL A 720 15.69 23.52 35.39
CA VAL A 720 16.23 22.20 35.76
C VAL A 720 15.12 21.16 35.70
N SER A 721 15.36 20.05 35.04
CA SER A 721 14.46 18.87 35.02
C SER A 721 15.15 17.68 35.68
N ILE A 722 14.63 17.22 36.81
CA ILE A 722 15.06 16.01 37.52
C ILE A 722 14.16 14.85 37.09
N ASN A 723 14.74 13.84 36.47
CA ASN A 723 14.03 12.69 35.93
C ASN A 723 14.19 11.49 36.88
N PHE A 724 13.07 10.96 37.36
CA PHE A 724 12.98 9.76 38.19
C PHE A 724 12.68 8.53 37.31
N LYS A 725 13.09 7.34 37.76
CA LYS A 725 12.78 6.08 37.09
C LYS A 725 11.31 5.68 37.21
N GLU A 726 10.64 6.17 38.26
CA GLU A 726 9.25 5.89 38.61
C GLU A 726 8.42 7.18 38.60
N PRO A 727 7.10 7.11 38.29
CA PRO A 727 6.23 8.27 38.38
C PRO A 727 6.00 8.72 39.83
N LEU A 728 5.94 10.04 40.02
CA LEU A 728 5.69 10.68 41.30
C LEU A 728 4.20 11.00 41.47
N GLN A 729 3.72 11.03 42.71
CA GLN A 729 2.39 11.55 43.01
C GLN A 729 2.36 13.08 42.85
N ALA A 730 1.40 13.59 42.08
CA ALA A 730 1.19 15.02 41.86
C ALA A 730 0.89 15.73 43.19
N GLN A 731 1.80 16.59 43.63
CA GLN A 731 1.62 17.41 44.84
C GLN A 731 1.02 18.76 44.44
N THR A 732 0.04 19.25 45.20
CA THR A 732 -0.70 20.49 44.89
C THR A 732 0.15 21.75 45.04
N ALA A 733 1.23 21.70 45.83
CA ALA A 733 2.31 22.68 45.83
C ALA A 733 3.61 22.02 46.34
N LEU A 734 4.69 22.11 45.57
CA LEU A 734 6.05 21.84 46.05
C LEU A 734 6.69 23.15 46.49
N THR A 735 7.42 23.13 47.60
CA THR A 735 8.07 24.34 48.13
C THR A 735 9.46 24.46 47.52
N ALA A 736 9.72 25.55 46.80
CA ALA A 736 11.01 25.78 46.13
C ALA A 736 12.24 25.64 47.06
N SER A 737 12.12 25.99 48.34
CA SER A 737 13.17 25.86 49.35
C SER A 737 13.52 24.41 49.73
N GLN A 738 12.81 23.41 49.22
CA GLN A 738 13.18 21.99 49.34
C GLN A 738 14.32 21.61 48.39
N PHE A 739 14.64 22.48 47.42
CA PHE A 739 15.67 22.24 46.42
C PHE A 739 16.77 23.29 46.53
N ASN A 740 18.03 22.86 46.60
CA ASN A 740 19.19 23.74 46.48
C ASN A 740 19.90 23.41 45.16
N VAL A 741 19.99 24.42 44.29
CA VAL A 741 20.70 24.36 43.01
C VAL A 741 21.93 25.26 43.09
N GLN A 742 23.09 24.74 42.69
CA GLN A 742 24.32 25.50 42.60
C GLN A 742 24.80 25.56 41.15
N LEU A 743 25.21 26.73 40.66
CA LEU A 743 25.84 26.92 39.36
C LEU A 743 27.21 27.57 39.57
N GLY A 744 28.28 26.99 39.04
CA GLY A 744 29.66 27.45 39.27
C GLY A 744 30.07 27.49 40.75
N GLY A 745 29.46 26.65 41.60
CA GLY A 745 29.66 26.63 43.05
C GLY A 745 28.86 27.68 43.85
N SER A 746 28.14 28.58 43.19
CA SER A 746 27.25 29.55 43.85
C SER A 746 25.81 29.05 43.89
N SER A 747 25.13 29.18 45.03
CA SER A 747 23.70 28.82 45.14
C SER A 747 22.82 29.79 44.34
N VAL A 748 21.89 29.25 43.56
CA VAL A 748 20.95 29.99 42.71
C VAL A 748 19.54 29.82 43.28
N SER A 749 18.74 30.88 43.29
CA SER A 749 17.40 30.82 43.87
C SER A 749 16.45 30.05 42.95
N VAL A 750 15.78 29.04 43.51
CA VAL A 750 14.66 28.37 42.85
C VAL A 750 13.41 29.22 43.03
N LEU A 751 12.82 29.68 41.93
CA LEU A 751 11.60 30.50 41.91
C LEU A 751 10.33 29.66 42.03
N SER A 752 10.32 28.45 41.46
CA SER A 752 9.21 27.50 41.56
C SER A 752 9.67 26.06 41.35
N ALA A 753 8.89 25.12 41.88
CA ALA A 753 9.06 23.68 41.71
C ALA A 753 7.70 23.05 41.36
N ALA A 754 7.68 22.11 40.42
CA ALA A 754 6.48 21.38 40.02
C ALA A 754 6.81 19.92 39.68
N SER A 755 5.92 18.97 39.99
CA SER A 755 6.03 17.56 39.59
C SER A 755 4.97 17.20 38.56
N SER A 756 5.37 16.47 37.51
CA SER A 756 4.47 15.95 36.48
C SER A 756 4.99 14.60 35.96
N GLY A 757 4.24 13.53 36.21
CA GLY A 757 4.69 12.16 35.92
C GLY A 757 5.97 11.84 36.68
N SER A 758 7.00 11.38 35.96
CA SER A 758 8.32 11.05 36.53
C SER A 758 9.31 12.23 36.57
N VAL A 759 8.85 13.46 36.30
CA VAL A 759 9.73 14.65 36.20
C VAL A 759 9.40 15.68 37.28
N VAL A 760 10.44 16.22 37.93
CA VAL A 760 10.36 17.44 38.74
C VAL A 760 11.06 18.56 38.00
N THR A 761 10.31 19.63 37.69
CA THR A 761 10.81 20.81 36.99
C THR A 761 10.99 21.95 37.99
N LEU A 762 12.19 22.55 38.03
CA LEU A 762 12.53 23.70 38.84
C LEU A 762 12.83 24.91 37.93
N LYS A 763 12.29 26.08 38.27
CA LYS A 763 12.62 27.35 37.62
C LYS A 763 13.65 28.11 38.45
N LEU A 764 14.73 28.59 37.84
CA LEU A 764 15.81 29.33 38.50
C LEU A 764 15.64 30.84 38.33
N SER A 765 16.28 31.62 39.21
CA SER A 765 16.39 33.08 39.09
C SER A 765 17.32 33.56 37.98
N SER A 766 18.13 32.66 37.40
CA SER A 766 19.14 32.96 36.38
C SER A 766 19.56 31.70 35.63
N SER A 767 19.81 31.83 34.33
CA SER A 767 20.39 30.75 33.51
C SER A 767 21.85 30.46 33.85
N ALA A 768 22.32 29.24 33.57
CA ALA A 768 23.77 28.97 33.51
C ALA A 768 24.43 29.69 32.32
N THR A 769 25.69 30.10 32.51
CA THR A 769 26.56 30.50 31.40
C THR A 769 27.26 29.26 30.82
N SER A 770 27.65 29.33 29.54
CA SER A 770 28.31 28.20 28.86
C SER A 770 29.57 27.74 29.62
N GLY A 771 29.72 26.44 29.79
CA GLY A 771 30.84 25.82 30.51
C GLY A 771 30.73 25.79 32.04
N GLN A 772 29.69 26.39 32.66
CA GLN A 772 29.46 26.21 34.09
C GLN A 772 29.03 24.76 34.40
N THR A 773 29.71 24.14 35.35
CA THR A 773 29.16 22.98 36.06
C THR A 773 28.09 23.42 37.05
N GLY A 774 27.15 22.53 37.36
CA GLY A 774 26.12 22.80 38.35
C GLY A 774 25.65 21.53 39.03
N THR A 775 25.03 21.69 40.19
CA THR A 775 24.46 20.60 40.98
C THR A 775 23.05 20.92 41.45
N VAL A 776 22.26 19.88 41.72
CA VAL A 776 20.96 19.98 42.40
C VAL A 776 20.87 18.99 43.55
N SER A 777 20.33 19.43 44.67
CA SER A 777 20.04 18.63 45.85
C SER A 777 18.63 18.89 46.34
N TYR A 778 18.04 17.91 47.02
CA TYR A 778 16.69 17.96 47.56
C TYR A 778 16.69 17.51 49.02
N VAL A 779 15.92 18.21 49.86
CA VAL A 779 15.67 17.87 51.26
C VAL A 779 14.16 17.85 51.49
N PRO A 780 13.59 16.76 52.06
CA PRO A 780 12.18 16.70 52.42
C PRO A 780 11.74 17.85 53.31
N GLY A 781 10.57 18.42 53.00
CA GLY A 781 9.93 19.49 53.75
C GLY A 781 8.50 19.13 54.12
N ALA A 782 7.70 20.11 54.52
CA ALA A 782 6.31 19.88 54.99
C ALA A 782 5.41 19.15 53.97
N VAL A 783 5.63 19.38 52.67
CA VAL A 783 5.00 18.62 51.56
C VAL A 783 6.11 17.93 50.76
N PRO A 784 6.57 16.73 51.14
CA PRO A 784 7.69 16.08 50.48
C PRO A 784 7.27 15.49 49.12
N LEU A 785 8.26 15.28 48.24
CA LEU A 785 8.09 14.42 47.07
C LEU A 785 7.70 13.00 47.51
N ARG A 786 6.80 12.36 46.75
CA ARG A 786 6.36 10.98 46.99
C ARG A 786 6.34 10.15 45.71
N ASP A 787 6.75 8.89 45.81
CA ASP A 787 6.55 7.93 44.73
C ASP A 787 5.07 7.51 44.61
N ALA A 788 4.72 6.82 43.51
CA ALA A 788 3.37 6.33 43.24
C ALA A 788 2.76 5.53 44.41
N LEU A 789 3.58 4.88 45.23
CA LEU A 789 3.21 4.07 46.40
C LEU A 789 3.09 4.90 47.69
N ASN A 790 3.05 6.24 47.61
CA ASN A 790 2.92 7.19 48.71
C ASN A 790 4.15 7.25 49.66
N ASN A 791 5.28 6.60 49.32
CA ASN A 791 6.48 6.69 50.15
C ASN A 791 7.15 8.05 49.98
N THR A 792 7.64 8.62 51.08
CA THR A 792 8.44 9.86 51.04
C THR A 792 9.76 9.59 50.32
N ILE A 793 10.04 10.34 49.25
CA ILE A 793 11.37 10.40 48.66
C ILE A 793 12.30 11.04 49.70
N VAL A 794 13.36 10.34 50.07
CA VAL A 794 14.40 10.81 51.01
C VAL A 794 15.27 11.91 50.39
N ALA A 795 16.08 12.59 51.20
CA ALA A 795 17.00 13.61 50.72
C ALA A 795 18.01 13.02 49.71
N PHE A 796 18.38 13.79 48.68
CA PHE A 796 19.31 13.34 47.64
C PHE A 796 20.19 14.47 47.09
N GLY A 797 21.30 14.08 46.49
CA GLY A 797 22.28 14.98 45.87
C GLY A 797 23.46 15.35 46.78
N PRO A 798 24.39 16.20 46.31
CA PRO A 798 24.36 16.92 45.03
C PRO A 798 24.43 16.00 43.80
N LEU A 799 23.42 16.08 42.93
CA LEU A 799 23.40 15.47 41.61
C LEU A 799 24.02 16.43 40.61
N ASN A 800 24.92 15.97 39.75
CA ASN A 800 25.48 16.79 38.67
C ASN A 800 24.40 17.10 37.62
N LEU A 801 24.30 18.38 37.24
CA LEU A 801 23.42 18.84 36.17
C LEU A 801 24.09 18.64 34.81
N GLN A 802 23.43 17.91 33.92
CA GLN A 802 23.80 17.84 32.51
C GLN A 802 23.38 19.14 31.83
N VAL A 803 24.35 20.02 31.55
CA VAL A 803 24.10 21.34 30.94
C VAL A 803 24.11 21.22 29.42
N ASN A 804 22.92 21.28 28.81
CA ASN A 804 22.80 21.34 27.36
C ASN A 804 23.14 22.78 26.89
N GLY A 805 24.42 23.01 26.66
CA GLY A 805 24.98 24.33 26.34
C GLY A 805 24.35 24.98 25.11
N SER A 806 23.83 26.19 25.28
CA SER A 806 23.32 27.00 24.18
C SER A 806 24.48 27.50 23.31
N SER A 807 24.57 27.03 22.07
CA SER A 807 25.56 27.52 21.10
C SER A 807 25.19 28.90 20.58
N THR A 808 25.99 29.91 20.94
CA THR A 808 25.78 31.30 20.53
C THR A 808 26.19 31.54 19.07
N GLY A 809 25.26 31.30 18.15
CA GLY A 809 25.32 31.81 16.77
C GLY A 809 24.49 33.08 16.62
N SER A 810 25.12 34.21 16.28
CA SER A 810 24.40 35.48 16.10
C SER A 810 23.85 35.62 14.70
N GLN A 811 22.52 35.65 14.54
CA GLN A 811 21.80 36.83 14.02
C GLN A 811 20.27 36.69 14.04
N THR A 812 19.59 37.82 14.29
CA THR A 812 18.16 38.15 14.04
C THR A 812 17.04 37.20 14.56
N ASN A 813 16.19 37.77 15.41
CA ASN A 813 14.81 37.33 15.70
C ASN A 813 14.60 35.88 16.18
N GLY A 814 15.64 35.19 16.65
CA GLY A 814 15.51 33.85 17.24
C GLY A 814 15.12 32.75 16.24
N ARG A 815 15.35 32.95 14.93
CA ARG A 815 15.14 31.90 13.92
C ARG A 815 16.27 30.86 13.99
N PRO A 816 15.99 29.55 13.98
CA PRO A 816 17.03 28.54 13.86
C PRO A 816 17.83 28.70 12.56
N SER A 817 19.15 28.44 12.60
CA SER A 817 20.04 28.65 11.44
C SER A 817 19.77 27.70 10.26
N TRP A 818 19.22 26.52 10.53
CA TRP A 818 18.77 25.52 9.55
C TRP A 818 17.33 25.78 9.05
N LEU A 819 16.69 26.88 9.47
CA LEU A 819 15.36 27.28 9.02
C LEU A 819 15.45 28.57 8.19
N THR A 820 15.02 28.49 6.94
CA THR A 820 14.90 29.64 6.04
C THR A 820 13.44 30.00 5.77
N GLU A 821 13.19 31.11 5.08
CA GLU A 821 11.84 31.48 4.62
C GLU A 821 11.92 31.79 3.13
N LEU A 822 11.05 31.16 2.34
CA LEU A 822 10.84 31.43 0.93
C LEU A 822 9.54 32.19 0.76
N ASP A 823 9.54 33.25 -0.05
CA ASP A 823 8.36 34.06 -0.31
C ASP A 823 7.37 33.37 -1.29
N ALA A 824 6.29 34.07 -1.62
CA ALA A 824 5.25 33.55 -2.50
C ALA A 824 5.60 33.54 -4.00
N SER A 825 6.83 33.91 -4.41
CA SER A 825 7.22 34.07 -5.81
C SER A 825 7.35 32.76 -6.59
N SER A 826 7.79 31.66 -5.96
CA SER A 826 7.97 30.38 -6.66
C SER A 826 6.68 29.54 -6.69
N TYR A 827 6.01 29.39 -5.55
CA TYR A 827 4.88 28.47 -5.38
C TYR A 827 3.54 29.14 -5.07
N GLY A 828 3.44 30.46 -5.24
CA GLY A 828 2.21 31.22 -4.97
C GLY A 828 1.86 31.37 -3.48
N GLN A 829 2.55 30.65 -2.59
CA GLN A 829 2.45 30.75 -1.13
C GLN A 829 3.86 30.83 -0.54
N ALA A 830 4.05 31.66 0.49
CA ALA A 830 5.29 31.69 1.24
C ALA A 830 5.38 30.46 2.15
N VAL A 831 6.59 29.97 2.43
CA VAL A 831 6.85 28.76 3.23
C VAL A 831 8.09 28.92 4.11
N LEU A 832 8.09 28.28 5.27
CA LEU A 832 9.29 28.10 6.09
C LEU A 832 9.99 26.82 5.63
N VAL A 833 11.28 26.92 5.31
CA VAL A 833 12.03 25.85 4.64
C VAL A 833 13.12 25.31 5.55
N MET A 834 13.01 24.05 5.92
CA MET A 834 14.00 23.29 6.68
C MET A 834 15.05 22.71 5.73
N SER A 835 16.33 22.96 5.99
CA SER A 835 17.44 22.45 5.18
C SER A 835 17.64 20.93 5.30
N ASN A 836 18.39 20.34 4.38
CA ASN A 836 18.60 18.88 4.31
C ASN A 836 19.25 18.26 5.57
N ASP A 837 20.10 19.02 6.29
CA ASP A 837 20.70 18.63 7.58
C ASP A 837 19.68 18.49 8.72
N THR A 838 18.43 18.89 8.49
CA THR A 838 17.33 18.68 9.43
C THR A 838 16.76 17.26 9.39
N ALA A 839 17.30 16.38 8.55
CA ALA A 839 16.99 14.97 8.50
C ALA A 839 18.24 14.08 8.59
N THR A 840 18.08 12.89 9.17
CA THR A 840 19.00 11.77 8.91
C THR A 840 18.66 11.16 7.55
N ASN A 841 19.59 10.47 6.89
CA ASN A 841 19.28 9.80 5.62
C ASN A 841 19.97 8.44 5.48
N VAL A 842 19.34 7.57 4.68
CA VAL A 842 19.83 6.22 4.33
C VAL A 842 19.56 5.94 2.85
N SER A 843 20.38 5.11 2.20
CA SER A 843 20.13 4.65 0.83
C SER A 843 18.84 3.82 0.75
N ALA A 844 18.03 4.05 -0.28
CA ALA A 844 16.75 3.38 -0.47
C ALA A 844 16.38 3.24 -1.95
N MET A 845 15.33 2.46 -2.22
CA MET A 845 14.68 2.35 -3.52
C MET A 845 13.24 2.90 -3.43
N THR A 846 12.78 3.61 -4.45
CA THR A 846 11.36 4.04 -4.56
C THR A 846 10.44 2.90 -4.98
N ARG A 847 9.12 3.12 -4.96
CA ARG A 847 8.14 2.16 -5.50
C ARG A 847 8.37 1.81 -6.98
N ASN A 848 8.93 2.73 -7.78
CA ASN A 848 9.31 2.50 -9.17
C ASN A 848 10.76 2.02 -9.35
N ASN A 849 11.39 1.49 -8.30
CA ASN A 849 12.77 0.99 -8.28
C ASN A 849 13.84 2.02 -8.66
N LEU A 850 13.60 3.31 -8.39
CA LEU A 850 14.64 4.34 -8.52
C LEU A 850 15.52 4.33 -7.26
N SER A 851 16.84 4.27 -7.44
CA SER A 851 17.81 4.43 -6.35
C SER A 851 17.85 5.89 -5.89
N THR A 852 17.71 6.12 -4.58
CA THR A 852 17.54 7.45 -3.97
C THR A 852 18.03 7.43 -2.52
N ARG A 853 18.06 8.57 -1.83
CA ARG A 853 18.15 8.61 -0.36
C ARG A 853 16.76 8.81 0.27
N GLN A 854 16.47 8.03 1.31
CA GLN A 854 15.32 8.22 2.19
C GLN A 854 15.73 9.14 3.34
N PHE A 855 15.04 10.27 3.51
CA PHE A 855 15.31 11.28 4.52
C PHE A 855 14.30 11.19 5.67
N ASN A 856 14.77 10.99 6.90
CA ASN A 856 13.96 10.90 8.10
C ASN A 856 14.12 12.23 8.88
N VAL A 857 13.09 13.08 8.83
CA VAL A 857 13.12 14.43 9.42
C VAL A 857 13.22 14.36 10.95
N ASP A 858 14.11 15.16 11.54
CA ASP A 858 14.29 15.24 12.98
C ASP A 858 13.04 15.83 13.67
N ALA A 859 12.53 15.09 14.66
CA ALA A 859 11.31 15.46 15.38
C ALA A 859 11.44 16.78 16.14
N ALA A 860 12.59 17.06 16.75
CA ALA A 860 12.82 18.27 17.54
C ALA A 860 13.00 19.50 16.65
N LYS A 861 13.73 19.39 15.53
CA LYS A 861 13.85 20.46 14.52
C LYS A 861 12.49 20.75 13.88
N LEU A 862 11.68 19.73 13.55
CA LEU A 862 10.33 19.93 13.02
C LEU A 862 9.43 20.69 14.02
N LEU A 863 9.42 20.28 15.29
CA LEU A 863 8.67 20.98 16.34
C LEU A 863 9.15 22.42 16.55
N GLN A 864 10.47 22.66 16.54
CA GLN A 864 11.06 24.00 16.65
C GLN A 864 10.70 24.91 15.47
N ALA A 865 10.52 24.37 14.25
CA ALA A 865 10.11 25.15 13.10
C ALA A 865 8.65 25.65 13.21
N PHE A 866 7.73 24.81 13.70
CA PHE A 866 6.36 25.23 13.98
C PHE A 866 6.28 26.18 15.19
N GLU A 867 7.09 25.97 16.22
CA GLU A 867 7.18 26.91 17.35
C GLU A 867 7.71 28.27 16.92
N TYR A 868 8.71 28.32 16.02
CA TYR A 868 9.14 29.57 15.39
C TYR A 868 8.01 30.21 14.56
N ALA A 869 7.27 29.43 13.75
CA ALA A 869 6.10 29.93 13.02
C ALA A 869 5.05 30.56 13.96
N ARG A 870 4.89 29.99 15.17
CA ARG A 870 4.01 30.51 16.23
C ARG A 870 4.55 31.81 16.83
N THR A 871 5.84 31.93 17.14
CA THR A 871 6.40 33.17 17.73
C THR A 871 6.33 34.37 16.78
N ILE A 872 6.43 34.14 15.46
CA ILE A 872 6.25 35.20 14.44
C ILE A 872 4.79 35.38 13.96
N GLY A 873 3.82 34.68 14.55
CA GLY A 873 2.40 34.80 14.23
C GLY A 873 1.97 34.23 12.87
N LYS A 874 2.80 33.41 12.22
CA LYS A 874 2.54 32.81 10.89
C LYS A 874 2.10 31.33 10.98
N THR A 875 1.22 30.98 11.92
CA THR A 875 0.78 29.59 12.22
C THR A 875 0.01 28.86 11.10
N ALA A 876 -0.25 29.53 9.96
CA ALA A 876 -0.84 28.93 8.75
C ALA A 876 0.18 28.81 7.59
N GLN A 877 1.42 29.27 7.77
CA GLN A 877 2.49 29.12 6.79
C GLN A 877 2.99 27.65 6.79
N PRO A 878 3.08 26.98 5.64
CA PRO A 878 3.63 25.63 5.59
C PRO A 878 5.09 25.58 6.04
N VAL A 879 5.43 24.57 6.84
CA VAL A 879 6.80 24.19 7.19
C VAL A 879 7.19 23.03 6.29
N VAL A 880 8.20 23.20 5.45
CA VAL A 880 8.54 22.24 4.40
C VAL A 880 10.00 21.81 4.45
N PHE A 881 10.26 20.52 4.23
CA PHE A 881 11.61 19.98 4.08
C PHE A 881 12.11 20.20 2.65
N GLU A 882 13.34 20.68 2.50
CA GLU A 882 13.96 20.87 1.18
C GLU A 882 14.77 19.64 0.76
N MET A 883 14.33 19.01 -0.34
CA MET A 883 15.12 18.03 -1.07
C MET A 883 16.12 18.74 -1.98
N ASN A 884 17.32 18.18 -2.09
CA ASN A 884 18.31 18.66 -3.04
C ASN A 884 17.84 18.41 -4.50
N ALA A 885 18.34 19.22 -5.43
CA ALA A 885 17.99 19.14 -6.85
C ALA A 885 18.72 18.01 -7.61
N ASP A 886 19.74 17.36 -7.01
CA ASP A 886 20.43 16.20 -7.57
C ASP A 886 19.72 14.86 -7.28
N GLU A 887 18.72 14.85 -6.39
CA GLU A 887 18.00 13.65 -6.01
C GLU A 887 17.07 13.14 -7.12
N SER A 888 17.12 11.84 -7.36
CA SER A 888 16.26 11.13 -8.33
C SER A 888 14.78 11.11 -7.94
N SER A 889 14.48 11.29 -6.65
CA SER A 889 13.14 11.44 -6.10
C SER A 889 13.17 12.18 -4.75
N ALA A 890 12.04 12.72 -4.31
CA ALA A 890 11.83 12.95 -2.90
C ALA A 890 11.37 11.64 -2.22
N TYR A 891 12.01 11.25 -1.12
CA TYR A 891 11.53 10.19 -0.25
C TYR A 891 11.74 10.62 1.21
N VAL A 892 10.73 11.28 1.79
CA VAL A 892 10.84 11.97 3.09
C VAL A 892 9.86 11.38 4.10
N GLY A 893 10.34 11.10 5.31
CA GLY A 893 9.56 10.64 6.46
C GLY A 893 9.41 11.72 7.51
N PHE A 894 8.18 12.05 7.88
CA PHE A 894 7.84 12.95 8.99
C PHE A 894 7.43 12.13 10.23
N PRO A 895 8.08 12.28 11.40
CA PRO A 895 7.79 11.44 12.58
C PRO A 895 6.33 11.55 13.04
N LEU A 896 5.61 10.43 13.13
CA LEU A 896 4.19 10.40 13.55
C LEU A 896 4.01 10.94 14.98
N SER A 897 5.00 10.77 15.86
CA SER A 897 4.97 11.37 17.21
C SER A 897 4.96 12.91 17.16
N ALA A 898 5.81 13.51 16.32
CA ALA A 898 5.81 14.95 16.09
C ALA A 898 4.52 15.42 15.40
N LEU A 899 4.02 14.66 14.40
CA LEU A 899 2.76 14.99 13.73
C LEU A 899 1.55 14.91 14.68
N ALA A 900 1.51 13.97 15.63
CA ALA A 900 0.46 13.90 16.65
C ALA A 900 0.49 15.11 17.59
N GLN A 901 1.69 15.53 18.02
CA GLN A 901 1.87 16.76 18.81
C GLN A 901 1.48 18.01 18.01
N LEU A 902 1.79 18.07 16.71
CA LEU A 902 1.46 19.19 15.85
C LEU A 902 -0.03 19.23 15.45
N ALA A 903 -0.69 18.09 15.24
CA ALA A 903 -2.13 18.01 14.99
C ALA A 903 -2.98 18.38 16.23
N SER A 904 -2.43 18.20 17.44
CA SER A 904 -3.09 18.66 18.67
C SER A 904 -2.84 20.15 18.96
N SER A 905 -1.64 20.67 18.70
CA SER A 905 -1.22 22.04 19.06
C SER A 905 -1.31 23.10 17.94
N ASN A 906 -1.13 22.72 16.68
CA ASN A 906 -0.89 23.60 15.54
C ASN A 906 -1.86 23.28 14.37
N ARG A 907 -3.16 23.17 14.67
CA ARG A 907 -4.22 22.72 13.73
C ARG A 907 -4.37 23.52 12.44
N THR A 908 -3.83 24.74 12.35
CA THR A 908 -3.83 25.56 11.12
C THR A 908 -2.62 25.36 10.22
N GLY A 909 -1.58 24.68 10.73
CA GLY A 909 -0.32 24.48 10.01
C GLY A 909 -0.40 23.40 8.93
N SER A 910 0.61 23.36 8.08
CA SER A 910 0.83 22.29 7.09
C SER A 910 2.29 21.86 7.10
N ILE A 911 2.54 20.56 6.98
CA ILE A 911 3.87 20.04 6.60
C ILE A 911 4.00 20.04 5.08
N GLY A 912 5.22 19.87 4.55
CA GLY A 912 5.41 19.70 3.12
C GLY A 912 6.83 19.36 2.68
N ILE A 913 7.01 19.22 1.37
CA ILE A 913 8.28 18.92 0.72
C ILE A 913 8.45 19.84 -0.47
N LYS A 914 9.59 20.54 -0.54
CA LYS A 914 10.06 21.24 -1.73
C LYS A 914 11.01 20.33 -2.49
N TYR A 915 10.71 20.01 -3.75
CA TYR A 915 11.53 19.16 -4.61
C TYR A 915 11.44 19.61 -6.07
N GLY A 916 12.54 20.12 -6.62
CA GLY A 916 12.59 20.63 -8.00
C GLY A 916 11.59 21.77 -8.25
N ASP A 917 10.70 21.56 -9.22
CA ASP A 917 9.59 22.43 -9.63
C ASP A 917 8.31 22.23 -8.79
N ARG A 918 8.34 21.35 -7.79
CA ARG A 918 7.19 20.86 -7.03
C ARG A 918 7.25 21.28 -5.57
N LEU A 919 6.09 21.66 -5.03
CA LEU A 919 5.86 21.84 -3.61
C LEU A 919 4.64 21.01 -3.21
N TRP A 920 4.86 19.91 -2.51
CA TRP A 920 3.81 19.11 -1.91
C TRP A 920 3.56 19.58 -0.47
N THR A 921 2.30 19.62 -0.04
CA THR A 921 1.92 20.03 1.32
C THR A 921 0.72 19.22 1.84
N LEU A 922 0.68 19.00 3.15
CA LEU A 922 -0.38 18.29 3.86
C LEU A 922 -0.83 19.11 5.10
N PRO A 923 -2.08 19.57 5.14
CA PRO A 923 -2.65 20.24 6.31
C PRO A 923 -2.69 19.31 7.53
N LEU A 924 -2.40 19.88 8.70
CA LEU A 924 -2.55 19.20 10.00
C LEU A 924 -4.02 19.17 10.46
N SER A 925 -4.88 20.00 9.87
CA SER A 925 -6.32 20.07 10.14
C SER A 925 -7.04 18.77 9.72
N GLY A 926 -7.53 18.00 10.69
CA GLY A 926 -8.25 16.75 10.42
C GLY A 926 -7.34 15.57 10.06
N LEU A 927 -6.03 15.69 10.28
CA LEU A 927 -5.08 14.61 10.08
C LEU A 927 -5.22 13.58 11.22
N ASP A 928 -5.82 12.42 10.94
CA ASP A 928 -5.97 11.35 11.95
C ASP A 928 -4.68 10.54 12.12
N VAL A 929 -3.71 11.16 12.80
CA VAL A 929 -2.42 10.53 13.14
C VAL A 929 -2.62 9.31 14.06
N SER A 930 -3.74 9.24 14.81
CA SER A 930 -4.05 8.07 15.65
C SER A 930 -4.44 6.87 14.80
N SER A 931 -5.27 7.03 13.76
CA SER A 931 -5.53 5.98 12.77
C SER A 931 -4.23 5.57 12.07
N MET A 932 -3.43 6.54 11.61
CA MET A 932 -2.16 6.25 10.92
C MET A 932 -1.18 5.44 11.77
N ILE A 933 -1.16 5.66 13.09
CA ILE A 933 -0.38 4.85 14.04
C ILE A 933 -1.02 3.47 14.25
N GLN A 934 -2.34 3.36 14.35
CA GLN A 934 -3.05 2.08 14.47
C GLN A 934 -2.86 1.18 13.24
N ASP A 935 -2.96 1.75 12.03
CA ASP A 935 -2.73 1.06 10.75
C ASP A 935 -1.35 0.36 10.72
N VAL A 936 -0.34 0.99 11.31
CA VAL A 936 1.03 0.45 11.43
C VAL A 936 1.33 -0.18 12.79
N GLY A 937 0.31 -0.67 13.49
CA GLY A 937 0.47 -1.47 14.71
C GLY A 937 0.85 -0.69 15.98
N GLY A 938 0.29 0.50 16.16
CA GLY A 938 -0.20 0.97 17.47
C GLY A 938 0.79 1.56 18.47
N SER A 939 2.08 1.72 18.15
CA SER A 939 3.06 2.31 19.08
C SER A 939 3.37 3.78 18.78
N THR A 940 3.37 4.59 19.85
CA THR A 940 3.81 6.00 19.86
C THR A 940 5.29 6.17 20.22
N SER A 941 6.09 5.09 20.26
CA SER A 941 7.53 5.12 20.60
C SER A 941 8.28 6.15 19.74
N VAL A 942 8.91 7.12 20.40
CA VAL A 942 9.44 8.34 19.78
C VAL A 942 10.59 8.02 18.82
N GLY A 943 10.48 8.48 17.57
CA GLY A 943 11.54 8.39 16.56
C GLY A 943 11.48 7.17 15.64
N SER A 944 10.61 6.19 15.90
CA SER A 944 10.50 4.99 15.06
C SER A 944 9.44 5.06 13.96
N SER A 945 8.32 5.77 14.18
CA SER A 945 7.17 5.76 13.26
C SER A 945 7.07 7.05 12.46
N TYR A 946 6.81 6.95 11.15
CA TYR A 946 6.87 8.05 10.18
C TYR A 946 5.70 8.01 9.19
N LEU A 947 5.19 9.18 8.79
CA LEU A 947 4.48 9.34 7.53
C LEU A 947 5.51 9.57 6.44
N TYR A 948 5.74 8.59 5.56
CA TYR A 948 6.55 8.77 4.37
C TYR A 948 5.73 9.31 3.21
N VAL A 949 6.40 10.14 2.43
CA VAL A 949 5.92 10.71 1.18
C VAL A 949 7.00 10.48 0.14
N GLN A 950 6.67 9.76 -0.93
CA GLN A 950 7.49 9.65 -2.14
C GLN A 950 6.93 10.59 -3.21
N ILE A 951 7.80 11.38 -3.85
CA ILE A 951 7.48 12.24 -4.99
C ILE A 951 8.54 11.99 -6.06
N GLU A 952 8.16 11.30 -7.13
CA GLU A 952 9.09 10.87 -8.19
C GLU A 952 8.52 11.15 -9.58
N THR A 953 9.40 11.22 -10.58
CA THR A 953 8.99 11.20 -11.98
C THR A 953 8.83 9.74 -12.43
N VAL A 954 7.65 9.38 -12.95
CA VAL A 954 7.38 8.01 -13.43
C VAL A 954 8.26 7.70 -14.64
N PRO A 955 9.00 6.58 -14.65
CA PRO A 955 9.78 6.14 -15.80
C PRO A 955 8.92 5.95 -17.06
N VAL A 956 9.48 6.24 -18.24
CA VAL A 956 8.76 6.16 -19.53
C VAL A 956 8.24 4.74 -19.84
N SER A 957 8.90 3.71 -19.32
CA SER A 957 8.44 2.31 -19.39
C SER A 957 7.16 2.03 -18.57
N GLY A 958 6.85 2.86 -17.56
CA GLY A 958 5.66 2.73 -16.71
C GLY A 958 4.52 3.70 -17.06
N SER A 959 4.73 4.70 -17.92
CA SER A 959 3.72 5.74 -18.21
C SER A 959 2.72 5.39 -19.32
N GLY A 960 2.93 4.26 -20.03
CA GLY A 960 2.31 3.98 -21.33
C GLY A 960 0.78 4.10 -21.40
N THR A 961 0.03 3.64 -20.40
CA THR A 961 -1.44 3.73 -20.40
C THR A 961 -1.94 5.17 -20.28
N LEU A 962 -1.40 5.95 -19.34
CA LEU A 962 -1.78 7.35 -19.13
C LEU A 962 -1.35 8.21 -20.32
N ASP A 963 -0.12 8.02 -20.82
CA ASP A 963 0.39 8.77 -21.97
C ASP A 963 -0.36 8.39 -23.26
N GLY A 964 -0.75 7.13 -23.43
CA GLY A 964 -1.60 6.67 -24.53
C GLY A 964 -3.01 7.25 -24.51
N LEU A 965 -3.65 7.31 -23.33
CA LEU A 965 -4.96 7.96 -23.16
C LEU A 965 -4.88 9.47 -23.47
N LEU A 966 -3.85 10.16 -23.00
CA LEU A 966 -3.62 11.58 -23.29
C LEU A 966 -3.40 11.85 -24.77
N LEU A 967 -2.61 11.00 -25.44
CA LEU A 967 -2.38 11.06 -26.89
C LEU A 967 -3.67 10.82 -27.68
N ALA A 968 -4.47 9.81 -27.31
CA ALA A 968 -5.75 9.51 -27.94
C ALA A 968 -6.77 10.66 -27.79
N ALA A 969 -6.71 11.41 -26.69
CA ALA A 969 -7.53 12.60 -26.47
C ALA A 969 -6.91 13.91 -27.03
N GLY A 970 -5.74 13.86 -27.67
CA GLY A 970 -5.06 15.04 -28.21
C GLY A 970 -4.56 16.04 -27.16
N ALA A 971 -4.33 15.60 -25.93
CA ALA A 971 -3.86 16.44 -24.83
C ALA A 971 -2.32 16.57 -24.84
N GLN A 972 -1.82 17.80 -24.71
CA GLN A 972 -0.39 18.09 -24.65
C GLN A 972 0.10 18.11 -23.19
N LYS A 973 1.09 17.29 -22.85
CA LYS A 973 1.77 17.32 -21.55
C LYS A 973 2.57 18.64 -21.38
N LEU A 974 2.43 19.27 -20.22
CA LEU A 974 3.18 20.47 -19.81
C LEU A 974 4.37 20.13 -18.89
N GLY A 975 4.48 18.88 -18.46
CA GLY A 975 5.52 18.39 -17.57
C GLY A 975 5.52 16.87 -17.49
N ASN A 976 6.34 16.32 -16.60
CA ASN A 976 6.48 14.89 -16.41
C ASN A 976 5.36 14.29 -15.57
N ASN A 977 5.06 13.01 -15.78
CA ASN A 977 4.14 12.26 -14.94
C ASN A 977 4.78 12.11 -13.55
N THR A 978 4.10 12.61 -12.53
CA THR A 978 4.58 12.66 -11.16
C THR A 978 3.78 11.67 -10.32
N ASN A 979 4.46 10.69 -9.73
CA ASN A 979 3.85 9.79 -8.74
C ASN A 979 3.96 10.43 -7.35
N ILE A 980 2.85 10.50 -6.63
CA ILE A 980 2.78 10.95 -5.24
C ILE A 980 2.22 9.80 -4.42
N TYR A 981 3.06 9.27 -3.52
CA TYR A 981 2.77 8.07 -2.76
C TYR A 981 3.03 8.28 -1.27
N LEU A 982 1.95 8.33 -0.49
CA LEU A 982 1.95 8.43 0.96
C LEU A 982 1.83 7.04 1.58
N SER A 983 2.63 6.79 2.61
CA SER A 983 2.47 5.60 3.46
C SER A 983 2.87 5.90 4.89
N ALA A 984 2.02 5.48 5.84
CA ALA A 984 2.45 5.35 7.22
C ALA A 984 3.43 4.19 7.29
N PHE A 985 4.48 4.34 8.08
CA PHE A 985 5.49 3.33 8.33
C PHE A 985 5.83 3.30 9.80
N ASN A 986 5.89 2.12 10.37
CA ASN A 986 6.46 1.93 11.69
C ASN A 986 7.82 1.25 11.56
N GLY A 987 8.87 1.99 11.86
CA GLY A 987 10.25 1.52 11.88
C GLY A 987 10.51 0.48 12.94
N ASN A 988 9.68 0.41 13.99
CA ASN A 988 9.67 -0.78 14.81
C ASN A 988 9.24 -1.97 13.97
N ASN A 989 8.19 -1.96 13.10
CA ASN A 989 7.32 -3.15 12.96
C ASN A 989 6.89 -3.90 11.66
N ASN A 990 7.51 -3.93 10.49
CA ASN A 990 8.13 -2.90 9.65
C ASN A 990 7.03 -2.10 8.91
N LEU A 991 5.82 -2.09 9.45
CA LEU A 991 4.59 -2.16 8.67
C LEU A 991 4.39 -0.86 7.89
N ARG A 992 4.28 -0.99 6.55
CA ARG A 992 4.03 0.12 5.65
C ARG A 992 2.62 0.01 5.09
N VAL A 993 1.73 0.90 5.51
CA VAL A 993 0.34 0.96 5.03
C VAL A 993 0.16 2.18 4.14
N GLU A 994 -0.50 1.99 2.99
CA GLU A 994 -0.83 3.07 2.06
C GLU A 994 -1.79 4.07 2.70
N GLN A 995 -1.51 5.37 2.58
CA GLN A 995 -2.26 6.41 3.27
C GLN A 995 -2.97 7.35 2.29
N ASN A 996 -4.25 7.08 2.02
CA ASN A 996 -5.06 7.83 1.06
C ASN A 996 -5.61 9.14 1.63
N ILE A 997 -4.70 9.99 2.11
CA ILE A 997 -5.00 11.27 2.75
C ILE A 997 -5.11 12.39 1.69
N LYS A 998 -6.03 13.34 1.87
CA LYS A 998 -6.10 14.52 1.01
C LYS A 998 -4.88 15.43 1.21
N SER A 999 -4.16 15.73 0.13
CA SER A 999 -2.98 16.62 0.15
C SER A 999 -2.99 17.60 -1.03
N LEU A 1000 -2.09 18.58 -1.02
CA LEU A 1000 -1.96 19.60 -2.05
C LEU A 1000 -0.61 19.48 -2.77
N LEU A 1001 -0.63 19.50 -4.10
CA LEU A 1001 0.56 19.56 -4.94
C LEU A 1001 0.55 20.83 -5.78
N ALA A 1002 1.50 21.73 -5.52
CA ALA A 1002 1.82 22.83 -6.41
C ALA A 1002 2.94 22.44 -7.38
N ILE A 1003 2.77 22.74 -8.67
CA ILE A 1003 3.81 22.61 -9.71
C ILE A 1003 4.00 23.96 -10.40
N GLN A 1004 5.25 24.40 -10.56
CA GLN A 1004 5.59 25.64 -11.25
C GLN A 1004 5.70 25.40 -12.77
N LEU A 1005 4.69 25.87 -13.53
CA LEU A 1005 4.64 25.76 -14.99
C LEU A 1005 5.16 27.04 -15.68
N PRO A 1006 5.49 27.00 -16.98
CA PRO A 1006 5.95 28.19 -17.72
C PRO A 1006 4.96 29.37 -17.66
N LEU A 1007 5.50 30.60 -17.68
CA LEU A 1007 4.75 31.87 -17.59
C LEU A 1007 3.63 32.06 -18.65
N LYS A 1008 3.61 31.26 -19.73
CA LYS A 1008 2.62 31.34 -20.82
C LYS A 1008 1.57 30.21 -20.80
N THR A 1009 1.48 29.45 -19.71
CA THR A 1009 0.50 28.35 -19.57
C THR A 1009 -0.95 28.84 -19.63
N PRO A 1010 -1.81 28.33 -20.53
CA PRO A 1010 -3.18 28.80 -20.72
C PRO A 1010 -4.16 28.15 -19.70
N THR A 1011 -4.23 28.72 -18.50
CA THR A 1011 -4.96 28.20 -17.32
C THR A 1011 -6.40 27.71 -17.56
N THR A 1012 -7.14 28.32 -18.48
CA THR A 1012 -8.50 27.92 -18.87
C THR A 1012 -8.57 26.61 -19.64
N THR A 1013 -7.49 26.21 -20.32
CA THR A 1013 -7.36 24.95 -21.06
C THR A 1013 -6.34 23.98 -20.45
N SER A 1014 -5.74 24.33 -19.32
CA SER A 1014 -4.78 23.49 -18.60
C SER A 1014 -5.37 22.90 -17.31
N GLY A 1015 -4.80 21.79 -16.83
CA GLY A 1015 -5.22 21.12 -15.59
C GLY A 1015 -4.23 20.03 -15.16
N LEU A 1016 -4.26 19.64 -13.89
CA LEU A 1016 -3.66 18.37 -13.45
C LEU A 1016 -4.62 17.24 -13.79
N THR A 1017 -4.12 16.22 -14.47
CA THR A 1017 -4.89 15.05 -14.92
C THR A 1017 -4.34 13.80 -14.27
N TYR A 1018 -5.22 12.87 -13.91
CA TYR A 1018 -4.88 11.52 -13.49
C TYR A 1018 -5.71 10.49 -14.27
N MET A 1019 -5.33 9.22 -14.19
CA MET A 1019 -6.17 8.11 -14.63
C MET A 1019 -7.01 7.64 -13.43
N ASP A 1020 -8.33 7.69 -13.57
CA ASP A 1020 -9.25 7.24 -12.53
C ASP A 1020 -9.14 5.71 -12.32
N PRO A 1021 -8.86 5.22 -11.09
CA PRO A 1021 -8.60 3.80 -10.86
C PRO A 1021 -9.86 2.92 -10.84
N GLY A 1022 -11.06 3.51 -10.77
CA GLY A 1022 -12.33 2.78 -10.79
C GLY A 1022 -12.98 2.70 -12.17
N THR A 1023 -12.57 3.57 -13.10
CA THR A 1023 -13.14 3.70 -14.45
C THR A 1023 -12.12 3.67 -15.59
N PHE A 1024 -10.81 3.69 -15.27
CA PHE A 1024 -9.68 3.59 -16.21
C PHE A 1024 -9.64 4.65 -17.32
N ILE A 1025 -10.18 5.83 -17.05
CA ILE A 1025 -10.21 6.98 -17.97
C ILE A 1025 -9.51 8.20 -17.39
N LEU A 1026 -9.26 9.20 -18.24
CA LEU A 1026 -8.75 10.51 -17.80
C LEU A 1026 -9.80 11.23 -16.92
N SER A 1027 -9.33 11.79 -15.82
CA SER A 1027 -10.17 12.50 -14.84
C SER A 1027 -9.42 13.71 -14.23
N ASN A 1028 -10.20 14.60 -13.63
CA ASN A 1028 -9.76 15.89 -13.10
C ASN A 1028 -9.10 15.75 -11.72
N VAL A 1029 -7.90 16.29 -11.55
CA VAL A 1029 -7.41 16.66 -10.22
C VAL A 1029 -7.88 18.10 -9.95
N PRO A 1030 -8.76 18.37 -8.97
CA PRO A 1030 -9.29 19.71 -8.72
C PRO A 1030 -8.14 20.69 -8.45
N SER A 1031 -8.02 21.74 -9.27
CA SER A 1031 -6.79 22.53 -9.36
C SER A 1031 -7.07 24.01 -9.58
N SER A 1032 -6.49 24.87 -8.73
CA SER A 1032 -6.46 26.32 -8.94
C SER A 1032 -5.13 26.78 -9.57
N PHE A 1033 -5.12 28.02 -10.08
CA PHE A 1033 -3.98 28.61 -10.76
C PHE A 1033 -3.58 29.95 -10.15
N LYS A 1034 -2.27 30.17 -9.98
CA LYS A 1034 -1.72 31.45 -9.55
C LYS A 1034 -0.50 31.83 -10.38
N THR A 1035 -0.62 32.92 -11.14
CA THR A 1035 0.53 33.54 -11.82
C THR A 1035 1.45 34.19 -10.78
N THR A 1036 2.74 33.95 -10.91
CA THR A 1036 3.80 34.59 -10.14
C THR A 1036 4.83 35.23 -11.08
N ILE A 1037 5.85 35.89 -10.54
CA ILE A 1037 6.97 36.40 -11.35
C ILE A 1037 7.80 35.28 -12.01
N ASN A 1038 7.76 34.06 -11.45
CA ASN A 1038 8.60 32.93 -11.87
C ASN A 1038 7.85 31.88 -12.71
N GLY A 1039 6.52 31.94 -12.80
CA GLY A 1039 5.74 30.94 -13.55
C GLY A 1039 4.22 31.09 -13.40
N VAL A 1040 3.51 30.10 -13.93
CA VAL A 1040 2.11 29.82 -13.59
C VAL A 1040 2.11 28.62 -12.65
N VAL A 1041 1.80 28.83 -11.38
CA VAL A 1041 1.69 27.74 -10.42
C VAL A 1041 0.31 27.11 -10.57
N ILE A 1042 0.26 25.81 -10.82
CA ILE A 1042 -0.96 25.00 -10.70
C ILE A 1042 -0.94 24.31 -9.34
N GLN A 1043 -2.01 24.42 -8.54
CA GLN A 1043 -2.12 23.80 -7.22
C GLN A 1043 -3.32 22.85 -7.19
N GLY A 1044 -3.04 21.55 -7.28
CA GLY A 1044 -4.05 20.48 -7.29
C GLY A 1044 -4.27 19.86 -5.92
N GLN A 1045 -5.52 19.52 -5.61
CA GLN A 1045 -5.87 18.70 -4.44
C GLN A 1045 -5.90 17.21 -4.82
N LEU A 1046 -4.95 16.46 -4.25
CA LEU A 1046 -4.81 15.02 -4.43
C LEU A 1046 -5.70 14.28 -3.43
N ASN A 1047 -6.67 13.51 -3.92
CA ASN A 1047 -7.46 12.58 -3.12
C ASN A 1047 -6.69 11.25 -2.88
N GLY A 1048 -5.62 11.28 -2.08
CA GLY A 1048 -4.80 10.09 -1.77
C GLY A 1048 -3.69 9.78 -2.78
N ASN A 1049 -3.25 8.52 -2.83
CA ASN A 1049 -2.11 8.07 -3.66
C ASN A 1049 -2.45 8.11 -5.16
N GLN A 1050 -1.63 8.80 -5.96
CA GLN A 1050 -1.92 9.00 -7.39
C GLN A 1050 -0.71 9.42 -8.23
N THR A 1051 -0.74 9.02 -9.51
CA THR A 1051 0.11 9.57 -10.57
C THR A 1051 -0.65 10.68 -11.30
N VAL A 1052 -0.08 11.89 -11.31
CA VAL A 1052 -0.67 13.08 -11.95
C VAL A 1052 0.25 13.67 -13.00
N VAL A 1053 -0.30 14.41 -13.95
CA VAL A 1053 0.46 15.12 -14.96
C VAL A 1053 -0.23 16.45 -15.31
N PRO A 1054 0.51 17.58 -15.37
CA PRO A 1054 -0.05 18.84 -15.85
C PRO A 1054 -0.16 18.77 -17.38
N VAL A 1055 -1.33 19.09 -17.93
CA VAL A 1055 -1.62 19.03 -19.37
C VAL A 1055 -2.32 20.30 -19.84
N THR A 1056 -2.32 20.51 -21.16
CA THR A 1056 -3.24 21.40 -21.88
C THR A 1056 -4.07 20.58 -22.87
N HIS A 1057 -5.38 20.76 -22.84
CA HIS A 1057 -6.33 20.02 -23.67
C HIS A 1057 -7.36 21.01 -24.22
N ILE A 1058 -7.49 21.09 -25.55
CA ILE A 1058 -8.25 22.15 -26.22
C ILE A 1058 -9.50 21.56 -26.88
N VAL A 1059 -10.58 21.50 -26.10
CA VAL A 1059 -11.91 21.09 -26.59
C VAL A 1059 -12.68 22.29 -27.14
N ASN A 1060 -13.39 22.09 -28.26
CA ASN A 1060 -14.37 23.04 -28.78
C ASN A 1060 -15.53 22.24 -29.40
N TYR A 1061 -16.78 22.60 -29.13
CA TYR A 1061 -17.96 21.95 -29.72
C TYR A 1061 -18.70 22.94 -30.62
N GLN A 1062 -19.09 22.50 -31.83
CA GLN A 1062 -19.59 23.40 -32.87
C GLN A 1062 -20.87 24.15 -32.44
N ASP A 1063 -21.79 23.46 -31.75
CA ASP A 1063 -23.04 23.99 -31.18
C ASP A 1063 -22.84 24.92 -29.97
N THR A 1064 -21.62 25.02 -29.45
CA THR A 1064 -21.28 25.94 -28.36
C THR A 1064 -20.60 27.22 -28.83
N SER A 1065 -20.23 27.34 -30.11
CA SER A 1065 -19.38 28.43 -30.62
C SER A 1065 -19.92 29.85 -30.36
N SER A 1066 -21.23 30.03 -30.42
CA SER A 1066 -21.94 31.29 -30.14
C SER A 1066 -22.78 31.24 -28.85
N HIS A 1067 -22.69 30.16 -28.09
CA HIS A 1067 -23.55 29.92 -26.93
C HIS A 1067 -23.07 30.69 -25.70
N TRP A 1068 -23.98 31.25 -24.90
CA TRP A 1068 -23.64 32.08 -23.72
C TRP A 1068 -22.78 31.36 -22.66
N ALA A 1069 -22.82 30.02 -22.63
CA ALA A 1069 -22.00 29.18 -21.74
C ALA A 1069 -20.69 28.66 -22.37
N SER A 1070 -20.34 29.07 -23.60
CA SER A 1070 -19.22 28.51 -24.41
C SER A 1070 -17.90 28.40 -23.64
N ALA A 1071 -17.47 29.50 -23.02
CA ALA A 1071 -16.21 29.56 -22.27
C ALA A 1071 -16.18 28.59 -21.09
N VAL A 1072 -17.30 28.46 -20.36
CA VAL A 1072 -17.42 27.55 -19.22
C VAL A 1072 -17.43 26.10 -19.67
N ILE A 1073 -18.13 25.79 -20.78
CA ILE A 1073 -18.15 24.44 -21.34
C ILE A 1073 -16.73 24.05 -21.78
N LYS A 1074 -16.03 24.94 -22.49
CA LYS A 1074 -14.64 24.74 -22.92
C LYS A 1074 -13.68 24.48 -21.75
N GLU A 1075 -13.77 25.30 -20.69
CA GLU A 1075 -12.90 25.21 -19.51
C GLU A 1075 -13.10 23.89 -18.74
N LEU A 1076 -14.36 23.47 -18.54
CA LEU A 1076 -14.66 22.23 -17.84
C LEU A 1076 -14.36 20.98 -18.69
N SER A 1077 -14.52 21.05 -20.01
CA SER A 1077 -14.15 19.95 -20.93
C SER A 1077 -12.63 19.78 -21.06
N ALA A 1078 -11.88 20.88 -21.10
CA ALA A 1078 -10.42 20.84 -21.07
C ALA A 1078 -9.89 20.09 -19.83
N LYS A 1079 -10.56 20.24 -18.69
CA LYS A 1079 -10.22 19.64 -17.40
C LYS A 1079 -10.90 18.28 -17.14
N TRP A 1080 -11.50 17.63 -18.15
CA TRP A 1080 -12.18 16.31 -18.05
C TRP A 1080 -13.42 16.25 -17.12
N ILE A 1081 -13.94 17.41 -16.70
CA ILE A 1081 -15.06 17.52 -15.75
C ILE A 1081 -16.39 17.27 -16.46
N ILE A 1082 -16.52 17.72 -17.71
CA ILE A 1082 -17.70 17.47 -18.55
C ILE A 1082 -17.28 16.92 -19.91
N GLY A 1083 -18.19 16.24 -20.59
CA GLY A 1083 -17.93 15.62 -21.88
C GLY A 1083 -19.18 15.36 -22.72
N THR A 1084 -18.97 14.68 -23.84
CA THR A 1084 -20.00 14.36 -24.83
C THR A 1084 -20.18 12.85 -24.92
N PRO A 1085 -21.40 12.32 -24.70
CA PRO A 1085 -21.66 10.89 -24.87
C PRO A 1085 -21.44 10.42 -26.33
N ASN A 1086 -21.80 11.26 -27.30
CA ASN A 1086 -22.03 10.84 -28.70
C ASN A 1086 -21.26 11.68 -29.76
N GLY A 1087 -20.10 12.28 -29.42
CA GLY A 1087 -19.22 12.94 -30.40
C GLY A 1087 -19.14 14.48 -30.35
N SER A 1088 -19.18 15.14 -31.51
CA SER A 1088 -18.68 16.51 -31.74
C SER A 1088 -19.54 17.68 -31.21
N PHE A 1089 -20.69 17.40 -30.60
CA PHE A 1089 -21.67 18.39 -30.13
C PHE A 1089 -21.96 18.23 -28.64
N TYR A 1090 -22.09 19.33 -27.90
CA TYR A 1090 -22.29 19.31 -26.44
C TYR A 1090 -23.75 19.21 -25.99
N GLY A 1091 -24.71 19.65 -26.81
CA GLY A 1091 -26.12 19.74 -26.45
C GLY A 1091 -26.42 20.77 -25.34
N PRO A 1092 -25.90 22.01 -25.36
CA PRO A 1092 -25.98 22.96 -24.24
C PRO A 1092 -27.42 23.29 -23.79
N ASN A 1093 -28.38 23.22 -24.72
CA ASN A 1093 -29.80 23.49 -24.47
C ASN A 1093 -30.63 22.23 -24.16
N GLN A 1094 -30.05 21.02 -24.26
CA GLN A 1094 -30.75 19.79 -23.86
C GLN A 1094 -30.88 19.73 -22.33
N ASN A 1095 -32.00 19.15 -21.85
CA ASN A 1095 -32.19 18.85 -20.43
C ASN A 1095 -31.13 17.83 -19.96
N ILE A 1096 -30.49 18.06 -18.82
CA ILE A 1096 -29.53 17.11 -18.25
C ILE A 1096 -30.24 16.08 -17.35
N THR A 1097 -29.88 14.81 -17.46
CA THR A 1097 -30.36 13.74 -16.58
C THR A 1097 -29.73 13.83 -15.18
N ARG A 1098 -30.36 13.15 -14.21
CA ARG A 1098 -29.81 13.00 -12.85
C ARG A 1098 -28.51 12.19 -12.85
N ALA A 1099 -28.37 11.23 -13.75
CA ALA A 1099 -27.16 10.43 -13.96
C ALA A 1099 -25.98 11.28 -14.44
N GLU A 1100 -26.11 11.94 -15.61
CA GLU A 1100 -25.07 12.82 -16.15
C GLU A 1100 -24.67 13.88 -15.12
N PHE A 1101 -25.64 14.52 -14.47
CA PHE A 1101 -25.36 15.59 -13.53
C PHE A 1101 -24.63 15.12 -12.27
N ALA A 1102 -24.94 13.92 -11.75
CA ALA A 1102 -24.16 13.32 -10.67
C ALA A 1102 -22.71 13.03 -11.10
N GLU A 1103 -22.50 12.57 -12.34
CA GLU A 1103 -21.16 12.38 -12.92
C GLU A 1103 -20.39 13.70 -13.05
N LEU A 1104 -21.01 14.77 -13.56
CA LEU A 1104 -20.33 16.07 -13.69
C LEU A 1104 -19.87 16.61 -12.32
N VAL A 1105 -20.72 16.47 -11.30
CA VAL A 1105 -20.38 16.90 -9.93
C VAL A 1105 -19.27 16.04 -9.33
N ALA A 1106 -19.30 14.72 -9.51
CA ALA A 1106 -18.27 13.82 -9.01
C ALA A 1106 -16.89 14.10 -9.65
N ARG A 1107 -16.84 14.21 -10.98
CA ARG A 1107 -15.61 14.60 -11.72
C ARG A 1107 -15.10 15.98 -11.33
N GLY A 1108 -16.01 16.96 -11.17
CA GLY A 1108 -15.65 18.32 -10.74
C GLY A 1108 -14.95 18.36 -9.38
N LEU A 1109 -15.40 17.52 -8.45
CA LEU A 1109 -14.81 17.35 -7.12
C LEU A 1109 -13.63 16.35 -7.07
N GLY A 1110 -13.22 15.78 -8.22
CA GLY A 1110 -12.14 14.80 -8.33
C GLY A 1110 -12.41 13.48 -7.59
N LEU A 1111 -13.68 13.10 -7.42
CA LEU A 1111 -14.04 11.86 -6.73
C LEU A 1111 -13.70 10.66 -7.62
N PRO A 1112 -12.97 9.64 -7.13
CA PRO A 1112 -12.73 8.44 -7.90
C PRO A 1112 -14.03 7.65 -8.11
N GLY A 1113 -14.21 7.05 -9.28
CA GLY A 1113 -15.40 6.25 -9.58
C GLY A 1113 -15.53 5.03 -8.67
N ASN A 1114 -16.69 4.85 -8.01
CA ASN A 1114 -16.94 3.71 -7.11
C ASN A 1114 -18.15 2.89 -7.58
N GLN A 1115 -17.87 1.83 -8.34
CA GLN A 1115 -18.90 0.93 -8.88
C GLN A 1115 -19.68 0.19 -7.78
N THR A 1116 -19.03 -0.18 -6.67
CA THR A 1116 -19.64 -0.88 -5.54
C THR A 1116 -20.64 0.01 -4.81
N ALA A 1117 -20.29 1.28 -4.58
CA ALA A 1117 -21.17 2.27 -3.96
C ALA A 1117 -22.45 2.53 -4.77
N ALA A 1118 -22.43 2.32 -6.09
CA ALA A 1118 -23.58 2.49 -6.97
C ALA A 1118 -24.71 1.47 -6.69
N GLY A 1119 -24.36 0.25 -6.28
CA GLY A 1119 -25.29 -0.86 -6.02
C GLY A 1119 -26.31 -0.61 -4.89
N ARG A 1120 -26.21 0.52 -4.18
CA ARG A 1120 -27.23 0.98 -3.22
C ARG A 1120 -28.54 1.43 -3.88
N PHE A 1121 -28.57 1.64 -5.19
CA PHE A 1121 -29.76 2.04 -5.95
C PHE A 1121 -30.18 0.94 -6.93
N ARG A 1122 -31.40 0.42 -6.77
CA ARG A 1122 -31.87 -0.77 -7.52
C ARG A 1122 -32.06 -0.55 -9.03
N ASP A 1123 -32.10 0.70 -9.47
CA ASP A 1123 -32.28 1.12 -10.86
C ASP A 1123 -31.02 1.73 -11.48
N VAL A 1124 -29.87 1.62 -10.81
CA VAL A 1124 -28.55 1.99 -11.35
C VAL A 1124 -27.84 0.70 -11.73
N LEU A 1125 -27.81 0.40 -13.03
CA LEU A 1125 -27.20 -0.83 -13.54
C LEU A 1125 -25.67 -0.85 -13.27
N GLY A 1126 -25.18 -2.00 -12.82
CA GLY A 1126 -23.75 -2.23 -12.59
C GLY A 1126 -22.98 -2.36 -13.90
N GLY A 1127 -21.79 -1.77 -13.94
CA GLY A 1127 -20.90 -1.76 -15.11
C GLY A 1127 -21.07 -0.52 -15.98
N GLY A 1128 -20.39 0.57 -15.61
CA GLY A 1128 -20.27 1.75 -16.47
C GLY A 1128 -19.70 2.98 -15.76
N THR A 1129 -19.01 3.83 -16.50
CA THR A 1129 -18.38 5.08 -16.01
C THR A 1129 -19.37 5.95 -15.23
N THR A 1130 -20.55 6.22 -15.79
CA THR A 1130 -21.60 7.02 -15.14
C THR A 1130 -22.15 6.35 -13.89
N SER A 1131 -22.33 5.02 -13.84
CA SER A 1131 -22.80 4.36 -12.62
C SER A 1131 -21.74 4.35 -11.52
N ALA A 1132 -20.45 4.21 -11.85
CA ALA A 1132 -19.36 4.39 -10.90
C ALA A 1132 -19.30 5.81 -10.32
N TYR A 1133 -19.48 6.86 -11.12
CA TYR A 1133 -19.55 8.24 -10.61
C TYR A 1133 -20.84 8.57 -9.84
N ILE A 1134 -21.98 7.94 -10.17
CA ILE A 1134 -23.18 7.97 -9.31
C ILE A 1134 -22.86 7.36 -7.94
N GLY A 1135 -22.16 6.22 -7.89
CA GLY A 1135 -21.69 5.61 -6.65
C GLY A 1135 -20.78 6.53 -5.84
N ALA A 1136 -19.80 7.17 -6.48
CA ALA A 1136 -18.91 8.15 -5.86
C ALA A 1136 -19.66 9.37 -5.27
N ALA A 1137 -20.61 9.94 -6.03
CA ALA A 1137 -21.47 11.02 -5.55
C ALA A 1137 -22.38 10.60 -4.37
N ALA A 1138 -22.73 9.32 -4.28
CA ALA A 1138 -23.53 8.78 -3.19
C ALA A 1138 -22.70 8.51 -1.92
N GLU A 1139 -21.45 8.08 -2.08
CA GLU A 1139 -20.48 7.92 -1.01
C GLU A 1139 -20.07 9.28 -0.40
N ALA A 1140 -19.87 10.29 -1.25
CA ALA A 1140 -19.68 11.68 -0.84
C ALA A 1140 -20.93 12.36 -0.21
N GLY A 1141 -22.06 11.64 -0.06
CA GLY A 1141 -23.30 12.17 0.53
C GLY A 1141 -24.04 13.21 -0.34
N ILE A 1142 -23.60 13.43 -1.58
CA ILE A 1142 -24.16 14.43 -2.50
C ILE A 1142 -25.53 13.96 -3.00
N ILE A 1143 -25.65 12.68 -3.36
CA ILE A 1143 -26.92 12.04 -3.67
C ILE A 1143 -27.32 11.03 -2.58
N THR A 1144 -28.62 10.97 -2.30
CA THR A 1144 -29.21 10.12 -1.24
C THR A 1144 -30.24 9.13 -1.76
N GLY A 1145 -30.49 9.13 -3.08
CA GLY A 1145 -31.62 8.40 -3.67
C GLY A 1145 -32.99 8.92 -3.23
N ASN A 1146 -34.01 8.12 -3.51
CA ASN A 1146 -35.39 8.28 -3.05
C ASN A 1146 -35.72 7.20 -2.00
N THR A 1147 -36.83 7.37 -1.28
CA THR A 1147 -37.27 6.45 -0.21
C THR A 1147 -37.65 5.04 -0.68
N ASP A 1148 -37.79 4.81 -1.99
CA ASP A 1148 -38.04 3.49 -2.60
C ASP A 1148 -36.74 2.70 -2.91
N GLY A 1149 -35.57 3.22 -2.52
CA GLY A 1149 -34.28 2.58 -2.78
C GLY A 1149 -33.78 2.75 -4.22
N THR A 1150 -34.24 3.80 -4.91
CA THR A 1150 -33.87 4.09 -6.32
C THR A 1150 -33.29 5.49 -6.50
N PHE A 1151 -32.60 5.73 -7.60
CA PHE A 1151 -32.06 7.04 -7.97
C PHE A 1151 -32.84 7.74 -9.10
N LYS A 1152 -33.56 6.99 -9.95
CA LYS A 1152 -34.13 7.41 -11.23
C LYS A 1152 -33.10 8.11 -12.14
N PRO A 1153 -32.05 7.40 -12.61
CA PRO A 1153 -30.90 7.99 -13.31
C PRO A 1153 -31.30 8.82 -14.55
N ASP A 1154 -32.14 8.26 -15.42
CA ASP A 1154 -32.45 8.83 -16.74
C ASP A 1154 -33.47 9.97 -16.70
N ARG A 1155 -34.06 10.27 -15.53
CA ARG A 1155 -34.97 11.40 -15.39
C ARG A 1155 -34.19 12.71 -15.46
N PRO A 1156 -34.66 13.71 -16.23
CA PRO A 1156 -34.16 15.08 -16.14
C PRO A 1156 -34.15 15.59 -14.70
N ILE A 1157 -33.09 16.31 -14.32
CA ILE A 1157 -32.99 16.90 -12.98
C ILE A 1157 -33.71 18.25 -12.92
N THR A 1158 -34.49 18.47 -11.86
CA THR A 1158 -35.13 19.77 -11.62
C THR A 1158 -34.15 20.78 -11.01
N ARG A 1159 -34.41 22.07 -11.20
CA ARG A 1159 -33.54 23.15 -10.72
C ARG A 1159 -33.43 23.21 -9.19
N GLU A 1160 -34.47 22.80 -8.45
CA GLU A 1160 -34.33 22.63 -6.99
C GLU A 1160 -33.48 21.39 -6.61
N GLN A 1161 -33.61 20.26 -7.30
CA GLN A 1161 -32.78 19.06 -7.06
C GLN A 1161 -31.30 19.34 -7.34
N MET A 1162 -31.01 20.05 -8.44
CA MET A 1162 -29.67 20.53 -8.77
C MET A 1162 -29.10 21.43 -7.66
N SER A 1163 -29.93 22.33 -7.10
CA SER A 1163 -29.53 23.21 -5.99
C SER A 1163 -29.19 22.44 -4.71
N ILE A 1164 -29.94 21.38 -4.38
CA ILE A 1164 -29.65 20.49 -3.22
C ILE A 1164 -28.28 19.82 -3.39
N MET A 1165 -28.02 19.25 -4.57
CA MET A 1165 -26.74 18.59 -4.87
C MET A 1165 -25.58 19.58 -4.84
N MET A 1166 -25.73 20.80 -5.38
CA MET A 1166 -24.67 21.83 -5.33
C MET A 1166 -24.33 22.27 -3.90
N VAL A 1167 -25.32 22.39 -3.00
CA VAL A 1167 -25.07 22.72 -1.59
C VAL A 1167 -24.38 21.57 -0.87
N ARG A 1168 -24.77 20.31 -1.15
CA ARG A 1168 -24.08 19.14 -0.60
C ARG A 1168 -22.64 19.01 -1.13
N ALA A 1169 -22.40 19.34 -2.41
CA ALA A 1169 -21.07 19.39 -3.02
C ALA A 1169 -20.15 20.43 -2.35
N MET A 1170 -20.67 21.63 -2.05
CA MET A 1170 -19.92 22.62 -1.27
C MET A 1170 -19.61 22.14 0.15
N ASN A 1171 -20.59 21.57 0.85
CA ASN A 1171 -20.38 21.02 2.19
C ASN A 1171 -19.32 19.91 2.20
N TYR A 1172 -19.34 19.01 1.19
CA TYR A 1172 -18.31 17.99 0.99
C TYR A 1172 -16.92 18.60 0.73
N GLY A 1173 -16.85 19.67 -0.06
CA GLY A 1173 -15.64 20.48 -0.26
C GLY A 1173 -15.22 21.33 0.95
N GLY A 1174 -15.77 21.08 2.14
CA GLY A 1174 -15.45 21.81 3.38
C GLY A 1174 -16.10 23.19 3.52
N LYS A 1175 -16.92 23.63 2.56
CA LYS A 1175 -17.54 24.95 2.52
C LYS A 1175 -19.00 24.92 2.97
N THR A 1176 -19.20 24.69 4.27
CA THR A 1176 -20.53 24.67 4.90
C THR A 1176 -21.23 26.03 4.80
N VAL A 1177 -22.39 26.07 4.12
CA VAL A 1177 -23.17 27.31 3.94
C VAL A 1177 -24.24 27.45 5.03
N SER A 1178 -24.04 28.44 5.91
CA SER A 1178 -25.07 28.95 6.82
C SER A 1178 -25.85 30.09 6.17
N LEU A 1179 -27.17 30.16 6.43
CA LEU A 1179 -28.00 31.24 5.95
C LEU A 1179 -27.84 32.50 6.83
N GLN A 1180 -27.75 33.67 6.19
CA GLN A 1180 -27.69 34.97 6.87
C GLN A 1180 -29.06 35.48 7.35
N THR A 1181 -30.14 35.05 6.69
CA THR A 1181 -31.53 35.33 7.10
C THR A 1181 -32.40 34.07 6.89
N SER A 1182 -33.67 34.08 7.30
CA SER A 1182 -34.54 32.91 7.09
C SER A 1182 -34.66 32.54 5.61
N ALA A 1183 -34.82 31.23 5.31
CA ALA A 1183 -34.98 30.78 3.93
C ALA A 1183 -36.17 31.46 3.20
N ALA A 1184 -37.22 31.82 3.93
CA ALA A 1184 -38.34 32.61 3.41
C ALA A 1184 -37.94 34.04 3.02
N SER A 1185 -37.08 34.70 3.81
CA SER A 1185 -36.51 36.02 3.50
C SER A 1185 -35.65 35.97 2.23
N THR A 1186 -34.66 35.07 2.17
CA THR A 1186 -33.74 34.92 1.02
C THR A 1186 -34.47 34.59 -0.29
N LEU A 1187 -35.59 33.86 -0.23
CA LEU A 1187 -36.39 33.46 -1.40
C LEU A 1187 -37.54 34.41 -1.75
N SER A 1188 -37.85 35.40 -0.90
CA SER A 1188 -38.97 36.33 -1.07
C SER A 1188 -38.98 37.08 -2.41
N LYS A 1189 -37.81 37.31 -3.02
CA LYS A 1189 -37.65 37.91 -4.34
C LYS A 1189 -38.27 37.09 -5.49
N PHE A 1190 -38.48 35.78 -5.31
CA PHE A 1190 -39.07 34.91 -6.32
C PHE A 1190 -40.58 34.73 -6.10
N LYS A 1191 -41.38 35.11 -7.10
CA LYS A 1191 -42.85 35.00 -7.08
C LYS A 1191 -43.36 33.57 -6.90
N ASP A 1192 -42.57 32.58 -7.32
CA ASP A 1192 -42.84 31.14 -7.26
C ASP A 1192 -42.11 30.43 -6.12
N SER A 1193 -41.61 31.18 -5.12
CA SER A 1193 -40.96 30.65 -3.91
C SER A 1193 -41.86 29.74 -3.06
N ASN A 1194 -43.18 29.82 -3.25
CA ASN A 1194 -44.14 28.88 -2.66
C ASN A 1194 -44.10 27.48 -3.31
N LYS A 1195 -43.60 27.34 -4.55
CA LYS A 1195 -43.44 26.06 -5.27
C LYS A 1195 -42.11 25.36 -4.99
N ILE A 1196 -41.21 25.99 -4.24
CA ILE A 1196 -39.94 25.41 -3.80
C ILE A 1196 -40.22 24.47 -2.62
N GLN A 1197 -39.86 23.19 -2.75
CA GLN A 1197 -40.01 22.21 -1.68
C GLN A 1197 -38.84 22.32 -0.70
N SER A 1198 -37.60 22.18 -1.20
CA SER A 1198 -36.37 22.21 -0.38
C SER A 1198 -35.86 23.63 -0.13
N LYS A 1199 -36.67 24.45 0.54
CA LYS A 1199 -36.43 25.90 0.72
C LYS A 1199 -35.07 26.26 1.33
N ASP A 1200 -34.57 25.51 2.32
CA ASP A 1200 -33.26 25.77 2.92
C ASP A 1200 -32.11 25.63 1.91
N SER A 1201 -31.99 24.48 1.25
CA SER A 1201 -30.94 24.22 0.24
C SER A 1201 -31.02 25.19 -0.93
N VAL A 1202 -32.23 25.53 -1.40
CA VAL A 1202 -32.40 26.50 -2.48
C VAL A 1202 -32.05 27.91 -2.02
N ALA A 1203 -32.41 28.32 -0.81
CA ALA A 1203 -31.98 29.60 -0.24
C ALA A 1203 -30.44 29.68 -0.13
N LYS A 1204 -29.76 28.61 0.29
CA LYS A 1204 -28.29 28.54 0.37
C LYS A 1204 -27.62 28.66 -0.99
N ALA A 1205 -28.13 27.94 -2.00
CA ALA A 1205 -27.64 28.03 -3.38
C ALA A 1205 -27.88 29.42 -4.01
N VAL A 1206 -28.93 30.12 -3.59
CA VAL A 1206 -29.27 31.49 -4.01
C VAL A 1206 -28.41 32.53 -3.29
N GLN A 1207 -28.12 32.34 -2.00
CA GLN A 1207 -27.24 33.23 -1.21
C GLN A 1207 -25.81 33.19 -1.74
N GLU A 1208 -25.28 32.02 -2.05
CA GLU A 1208 -23.93 31.89 -2.62
C GLU A 1208 -23.83 32.34 -4.08
N GLY A 1209 -24.95 32.65 -4.74
CA GLY A 1209 -24.99 33.13 -6.13
C GLY A 1209 -24.82 32.03 -7.19
N ILE A 1210 -24.80 30.75 -6.78
CA ILE A 1210 -24.69 29.58 -7.66
C ILE A 1210 -25.86 29.58 -8.65
N ILE A 1211 -27.08 29.71 -8.13
CA ILE A 1211 -28.31 29.82 -8.91
C ILE A 1211 -29.01 31.15 -8.58
N GLN A 1212 -29.36 31.93 -9.60
CA GLN A 1212 -29.83 33.31 -9.44
C GLN A 1212 -31.32 33.48 -9.78
N GLY A 1213 -31.98 32.41 -10.20
CA GLY A 1213 -33.30 32.39 -10.80
C GLY A 1213 -33.26 31.96 -12.27
N MET A 1214 -34.42 32.00 -12.95
CA MET A 1214 -34.50 32.12 -14.42
C MET A 1214 -34.62 33.60 -14.82
N THR A 1215 -35.23 34.41 -13.95
CA THR A 1215 -35.26 35.86 -14.02
C THR A 1215 -34.99 36.42 -12.61
N SER A 1216 -34.85 37.74 -12.48
CA SER A 1216 -34.73 38.41 -11.17
C SER A 1216 -35.94 38.21 -10.24
N LYS A 1217 -37.07 37.68 -10.72
CA LYS A 1217 -38.31 37.48 -9.96
C LYS A 1217 -38.95 36.09 -10.09
N THR A 1218 -38.31 35.14 -10.78
CA THR A 1218 -38.84 33.77 -10.98
C THR A 1218 -37.72 32.73 -10.89
N PHE A 1219 -37.91 31.66 -10.11
CA PHE A 1219 -36.91 30.61 -9.89
C PHE A 1219 -37.08 29.38 -10.80
N VAL A 1220 -38.33 28.96 -11.02
CA VAL A 1220 -38.79 27.75 -11.72
C VAL A 1220 -38.25 26.46 -11.06
N PRO A 1221 -38.68 26.10 -9.84
CA PRO A 1221 -38.08 25.00 -9.07
C PRO A 1221 -38.26 23.61 -9.69
N GLN A 1222 -39.47 23.33 -10.18
CA GLN A 1222 -39.84 22.07 -10.84
C GLN A 1222 -39.48 22.05 -12.34
N GLY A 1223 -38.85 23.11 -12.86
CA GLY A 1223 -38.35 23.11 -14.23
C GLY A 1223 -37.08 22.28 -14.35
N ASN A 1224 -36.94 21.53 -15.42
CA ASN A 1224 -35.71 20.82 -15.77
C ASN A 1224 -34.58 21.82 -16.03
N ALA A 1225 -33.35 21.45 -15.67
CA ALA A 1225 -32.15 22.23 -15.98
C ALA A 1225 -31.47 21.73 -17.27
N THR A 1226 -30.89 22.65 -18.06
CA THR A 1226 -30.12 22.26 -19.25
C THR A 1226 -28.66 21.94 -18.93
N ARG A 1227 -27.98 21.21 -19.83
CA ARG A 1227 -26.54 20.89 -19.73
C ARG A 1227 -25.68 22.16 -19.55
N ALA A 1228 -26.00 23.27 -20.23
CA ALA A 1228 -25.32 24.56 -20.01
C ALA A 1228 -25.60 25.20 -18.64
N GLN A 1229 -26.84 25.11 -18.13
CA GLN A 1229 -27.16 25.59 -16.77
C GLN A 1229 -26.39 24.78 -15.71
N ALA A 1230 -26.29 23.46 -15.90
CA ALA A 1230 -25.53 22.56 -15.05
C ALA A 1230 -24.04 22.92 -15.03
N ALA A 1231 -23.41 23.08 -16.20
CA ALA A 1231 -22.01 23.46 -16.33
C ALA A 1231 -21.69 24.80 -15.63
N VAL A 1232 -22.55 25.81 -15.81
CA VAL A 1232 -22.36 27.15 -15.21
C VAL A 1232 -22.59 27.16 -13.69
N MET A 1233 -23.57 26.39 -13.20
CA MET A 1233 -23.73 26.21 -11.76
C MET A 1233 -22.58 25.40 -11.15
N LEU A 1234 -22.05 24.40 -11.86
CA LEU A 1234 -20.93 23.57 -11.40
C LEU A 1234 -19.66 24.41 -11.30
N LYS A 1235 -19.33 25.17 -12.36
CA LYS A 1235 -18.19 26.09 -12.33
C LYS A 1235 -18.24 27.02 -11.12
N ARG A 1236 -19.41 27.62 -10.84
CA ARG A 1236 -19.59 28.49 -9.65
C ARG A 1236 -19.33 27.77 -8.32
N VAL A 1237 -19.66 26.48 -8.20
CA VAL A 1237 -19.30 25.69 -7.00
C VAL A 1237 -17.79 25.44 -6.95
N LEU A 1238 -17.16 25.07 -8.06
CA LEU A 1238 -15.73 24.80 -8.12
C LEU A 1238 -14.90 26.08 -7.89
N ASP A 1239 -15.28 27.21 -8.48
CA ASP A 1239 -14.72 28.55 -8.23
C ASP A 1239 -14.84 28.90 -6.73
N LYS A 1240 -15.99 28.61 -6.10
CA LYS A 1240 -16.22 28.82 -4.66
C LYS A 1240 -15.39 27.90 -3.77
N LEU A 1241 -14.94 26.75 -4.27
CA LEU A 1241 -14.08 25.79 -3.56
C LEU A 1241 -12.57 26.01 -3.85
N GLY A 1242 -12.20 26.81 -4.84
CA GLY A 1242 -10.81 26.95 -5.29
C GLY A 1242 -10.32 25.74 -6.12
N TYR A 1243 -11.24 25.12 -6.86
CA TYR A 1243 -10.99 23.90 -7.66
C TYR A 1243 -10.77 24.18 -9.16
N LEU A 1244 -10.70 25.45 -9.56
CA LEU A 1244 -10.45 25.97 -10.92
C LEU A 1244 -9.50 27.17 -10.89
#